data_AF-A0A2V1E4K7-F1
#
_entry.id   AF-A0A2V1E4K7-F1
#
_cell.length_a   1.000
_cell.length_b   1.000
_cell.length_c   1.000
_cell.angle_alpha   90.00
_cell.angle_beta   90.00
_cell.angle_gamma   90.00
#
_symmetry.space_group_name_H-M   'P 1'
#
loop_
_entity.id
_entity.type
_entity.pdbx_description
1 polymer ?
#
loop_
_entity_poly.entity_id
_entity_poly.type
_entity_poly.pdbx_seq_one_letter_code
_entity_poly.pdbx_strand_id
1 'polypeptide(L)'
;MTISFDELPFDILFFITSYLSFDDIVSLGHSCRQLRALLHESTLCRRTIETHMRYTQEARQTQNHCRNFVSTQISQGKNTHQFQERQMSYIEAMRSIHEKRYAFSNCLPFSARVVGHAHGFCYRQGTLCILEGTTIRVVDVSNPSRNVEIDLSTTINVFREASTSTHDYNLTLLYFNEDVAAIHYERKMRPSQSCIFAINTKKDPGHEKRILGEITLASSYKLFVRHTAEWLYYGTYSAMGSNGHHEWEIRGVSLKNGQKSRLVLEGFFGTDLSSTVAFEVRDGFFYAVSNQTSFEVEEIDWTSFYHCIRFPLNYRERGDMEINRKVYRRQHMEGPIHDSWTELTIQFDDATGDAKIVESRREWIGSSSRQLRTFYTVDFDCKPTSTSDSGEDGDSVRQVPENDIFTSVLDHRNKPNWAPEQQRLSPTFHSELTPECGTARTFILARTKLKAYNLSSNSFLDLVEDDRCCNNPIAGPCLRIRVGSRRLAPLDWRAPGHGYIPSQSPGNYLGPKGDVVYRHSSIKMWPPPASTCKCSQRLHSILNPPLPNTSVSSSSYNRYIVGSVDEYGLVYMLRPGRPSGPSDENALGVVVMVSFTRDSSLASPRSMVDGSVTAGSGHHHERRAEKDEHDPFYWQWQPRVCKNGVCC
;
A
#
# COMPACT_ATOMS: atom_id res chain seq x y z
N MET A 1 11.50 48.82 10.41
CA MET A 1 10.23 48.15 10.77
C MET A 1 10.33 46.72 10.32
N THR A 2 10.24 45.76 11.24
CA THR A 2 10.11 44.34 10.93
C THR A 2 8.63 44.06 10.72
N ILE A 3 8.21 43.84 9.47
CA ILE A 3 6.85 43.39 9.16
C ILE A 3 6.77 41.92 9.54
N SER A 4 5.77 41.54 10.33
CA SER A 4 5.59 40.12 10.65
C SER A 4 4.96 39.39 9.47
N PHE A 5 5.22 38.08 9.36
CA PHE A 5 4.77 37.30 8.22
C PHE A 5 3.24 37.22 8.11
N ASP A 6 2.52 37.30 9.23
CA ASP A 6 1.06 37.32 9.30
C ASP A 6 0.42 38.68 8.95
N GLU A 7 1.22 39.73 8.79
CA GLU A 7 0.81 41.06 8.34
C GLU A 7 0.99 41.26 6.82
N LEU A 8 1.56 40.27 6.12
CA LEU A 8 1.77 40.37 4.68
C LEU A 8 0.42 40.32 3.92
N PRO A 9 0.26 41.12 2.85
CA PRO A 9 -0.87 41.02 1.93
C PRO A 9 -1.04 39.59 1.38
N PHE A 10 -2.30 39.19 1.15
CA PHE A 10 -2.62 37.87 0.64
C PHE A 10 -1.87 37.53 -0.65
N ASP A 11 -1.72 38.47 -1.58
CA ASP A 11 -1.03 38.23 -2.85
C ASP A 11 0.44 37.84 -2.66
N ILE A 12 1.11 38.46 -1.68
CA ILE A 12 2.49 38.12 -1.33
C ILE A 12 2.55 36.74 -0.67
N LEU A 13 1.62 36.44 0.25
CA LEU A 13 1.52 35.13 0.88
C LEU A 13 1.22 34.02 -0.15
N PHE A 14 0.31 34.26 -1.08
CA PHE A 14 -0.01 33.36 -2.18
C PHE A 14 1.21 33.12 -3.08
N PHE A 15 1.96 34.17 -3.41
CA PHE A 15 3.19 34.03 -4.18
C PHE A 15 4.25 33.22 -3.42
N ILE A 16 4.47 33.47 -2.13
CA ILE A 16 5.42 32.71 -1.31
C ILE A 16 5.02 31.23 -1.23
N THR A 17 3.76 30.95 -0.90
CA THR A 17 3.24 29.57 -0.79
C THR A 17 3.34 28.79 -2.10
N SER A 18 3.43 29.45 -3.24
CA SER A 18 3.61 28.81 -4.54
C SER A 18 4.98 28.15 -4.73
N TYR A 19 5.96 28.49 -3.89
CA TYR A 19 7.30 27.89 -3.89
C TYR A 19 7.52 26.95 -2.70
N LEU A 20 6.50 26.74 -1.86
CA LEU A 20 6.57 25.85 -0.71
C LEU A 20 6.10 24.44 -1.09
N SER A 21 6.63 23.44 -0.41
CA SER A 21 6.11 22.07 -0.55
C SER A 21 4.73 21.93 0.09
N PHE A 22 4.02 20.85 -0.24
CA PHE A 22 2.71 20.54 0.36
C PHE A 22 2.75 20.61 1.91
N ASP A 23 3.73 19.94 2.53
CA ASP A 23 3.85 19.88 3.99
C ASP A 23 4.24 21.23 4.60
N ASP A 24 5.02 22.05 3.89
CA ASP A 24 5.40 23.38 4.36
C ASP A 24 4.22 24.35 4.35
N ILE A 25 3.36 24.27 3.33
CA ILE A 25 2.13 25.08 3.28
C ILE A 25 1.21 24.74 4.46
N VAL A 26 1.04 23.45 4.76
CA VAL A 26 0.23 23.02 5.90
C VAL A 26 0.86 23.45 7.22
N SER A 27 2.17 23.26 7.38
CA SER A 27 2.91 23.67 8.58
C SER A 27 2.83 25.18 8.81
N LEU A 28 2.95 25.97 7.74
CA LEU A 28 2.79 27.42 7.77
C LEU A 28 1.38 27.81 8.22
N GLY A 29 0.35 27.18 7.66
CA GLY A 29 -1.04 27.42 8.08
C GLY A 29 -1.32 27.05 9.54
N HIS A 30 -0.55 26.15 10.13
CA HIS A 30 -0.66 25.79 11.55
C HIS A 30 0.12 26.71 12.51
N SER A 31 0.96 27.60 12.00
CA SER A 31 1.81 28.47 12.84
C SER A 31 1.03 29.59 13.55
N CYS A 32 0.01 30.18 12.90
CA CYS A 32 -0.84 31.20 13.52
C CYS A 32 -2.28 31.21 12.97
N ARG A 33 -3.17 31.95 13.64
CA ARG A 33 -4.60 31.99 13.28
C ARG A 33 -4.86 32.70 11.95
N GLN A 34 -4.13 33.78 11.60
CA GLN A 34 -4.32 34.43 10.30
C GLN A 34 -3.87 33.50 9.16
N LEU A 35 -2.68 32.90 9.27
CA LEU A 35 -2.14 32.01 8.23
C LEU A 35 -2.97 30.73 8.07
N ARG A 36 -3.70 30.31 9.10
CA ARG A 36 -4.67 29.22 8.97
C ARG A 36 -5.75 29.50 7.92
N ALA A 37 -6.07 30.77 7.65
CA ALA A 37 -7.01 31.13 6.58
C ALA A 37 -6.53 30.64 5.19
N LEU A 38 -5.22 30.51 4.98
CA LEU A 38 -4.63 29.98 3.74
C LEU A 38 -5.11 28.54 3.45
N LEU A 39 -5.27 27.71 4.49
CA LEU A 39 -5.75 26.33 4.37
C LEU A 39 -7.26 26.23 4.10
N HIS A 40 -7.94 27.37 4.09
CA HIS A 40 -9.37 27.49 3.77
C HIS A 40 -9.59 28.30 2.49
N GLU A 41 -8.52 28.73 1.81
CA GLU A 41 -8.61 29.49 0.57
C GLU A 41 -8.55 28.52 -0.62
N SER A 42 -9.63 28.51 -1.41
CA SER A 42 -9.86 27.54 -2.47
C SER A 42 -8.83 27.58 -3.60
N THR A 43 -8.34 28.76 -3.99
CA THR A 43 -7.42 28.91 -5.12
C THR A 43 -6.03 28.39 -4.78
N LEU A 44 -5.56 28.64 -3.56
CA LEU A 44 -4.32 28.11 -3.02
C LEU A 44 -4.43 26.60 -2.88
N CYS A 45 -5.47 26.07 -2.22
CA CYS A 45 -5.68 24.63 -2.09
C CYS A 45 -5.70 23.93 -3.46
N ARG A 46 -6.36 24.53 -4.45
CA ARG A 46 -6.37 24.03 -5.83
C ARG A 46 -4.97 23.98 -6.43
N ARG A 47 -4.23 25.09 -6.37
CA ARG A 47 -2.87 25.17 -6.91
C ARG A 47 -1.94 24.16 -6.23
N THR A 48 -2.00 24.06 -4.91
CA THR A 48 -1.21 23.12 -4.12
C THR A 48 -1.50 21.68 -4.52
N ILE A 49 -2.77 21.30 -4.67
CA ILE A 49 -3.15 19.95 -5.10
C ILE A 49 -2.71 19.66 -6.53
N GLU A 50 -2.97 20.57 -7.47
CA GLU A 50 -2.61 20.40 -8.88
C GLU A 50 -1.09 20.34 -9.10
N THR A 51 -0.31 20.97 -8.22
CA THR A 51 1.16 21.03 -8.32
C THR A 51 1.85 19.87 -7.59
N HIS A 52 1.41 19.51 -6.38
CA HIS A 52 2.15 18.60 -5.51
C HIS A 52 1.46 17.25 -5.27
N MET A 53 0.16 17.14 -5.56
CA MET A 53 -0.64 15.97 -5.18
C MET A 53 -1.55 15.48 -6.31
N ARG A 54 -1.23 15.84 -7.56
CA ARG A 54 -2.09 15.69 -8.74
C ARG A 54 -2.57 14.25 -8.95
N TYR A 55 -1.75 13.27 -8.60
CA TYR A 55 -2.00 11.85 -8.87
C TYR A 55 -2.60 11.09 -7.69
N THR A 56 -2.92 11.79 -6.59
CA THR A 56 -3.71 11.22 -5.49
C THR A 56 -5.15 10.96 -5.90
N GLN A 57 -5.81 10.05 -5.18
CA GLN A 57 -7.23 9.75 -5.40
C GLN A 57 -8.12 10.97 -5.11
N GLU A 58 -7.85 11.72 -4.03
CA GLU A 58 -8.60 12.92 -3.67
C GLU A 58 -8.47 14.02 -4.72
N ALA A 59 -7.28 14.20 -5.30
CA ALA A 59 -7.07 15.14 -6.40
C ALA A 59 -7.85 14.74 -7.66
N ARG A 60 -7.78 13.46 -8.06
CA ARG A 60 -8.52 12.93 -9.22
C ARG A 60 -10.03 13.06 -9.04
N GLN A 61 -10.55 12.76 -7.85
CA GLN A 61 -11.97 12.94 -7.52
C GLN A 61 -12.41 14.40 -7.67
N THR A 62 -11.62 15.34 -7.14
CA THR A 62 -11.92 16.77 -7.21
C THR A 62 -11.83 17.30 -8.65
N GLN A 63 -10.81 16.90 -9.42
CA GLN A 63 -10.64 17.30 -10.82
C GLN A 63 -11.77 16.79 -11.72
N ASN A 64 -12.14 15.51 -11.58
CA ASN A 64 -13.25 14.91 -12.31
C ASN A 64 -14.56 15.63 -12.00
N HIS A 65 -14.77 16.01 -10.74
CA HIS A 65 -15.91 16.80 -10.32
C HIS A 65 -15.95 18.18 -11.01
N CYS A 66 -14.86 18.95 -10.98
CA CYS A 66 -14.79 20.25 -11.65
C CYS A 66 -15.03 20.16 -13.16
N ARG A 67 -14.50 19.12 -13.82
CA ARG A 67 -14.71 18.88 -15.25
C ARG A 67 -16.19 18.58 -15.57
N ASN A 68 -16.83 17.74 -14.77
CA ASN A 68 -18.24 17.38 -14.96
C ASN A 68 -19.17 18.58 -14.72
N PHE A 69 -18.90 19.41 -13.70
CA PHE A 69 -19.69 20.62 -13.42
C PHE A 69 -19.76 21.57 -14.62
N VAL A 70 -18.63 21.81 -15.29
CA VAL A 70 -18.55 22.65 -16.50
C VAL A 70 -19.37 22.06 -17.65
N SER A 71 -19.35 20.72 -17.84
CA SER A 71 -20.17 20.09 -18.87
C SER A 71 -21.69 20.15 -18.61
N THR A 72 -22.13 20.05 -17.35
CA THR A 72 -23.55 20.16 -17.00
C THR A 72 -24.10 21.59 -17.13
N GLN A 73 -23.29 22.62 -16.86
CA GLN A 73 -23.73 24.01 -17.05
C GLN A 73 -23.86 24.43 -18.52
N ILE A 74 -23.11 23.81 -19.42
CA ILE A 74 -23.23 24.04 -20.86
C ILE A 74 -24.46 23.33 -21.44
N SER A 75 -24.96 22.29 -20.77
CA SER A 75 -25.94 21.37 -21.37
C SER A 75 -27.40 21.69 -21.03
N GLN A 76 -27.80 22.09 -19.81
CA GLN A 76 -29.22 22.37 -19.52
C GLN A 76 -29.43 23.37 -18.36
N GLY A 77 -30.16 24.44 -18.66
CA GLY A 77 -30.97 25.14 -17.65
C GLY A 77 -32.23 24.32 -17.38
N LYS A 78 -32.41 23.95 -16.10
CA LYS A 78 -33.60 23.37 -15.42
C LYS A 78 -33.41 21.94 -14.88
N ASN A 79 -33.49 21.87 -13.55
CA ASN A 79 -33.98 20.77 -12.72
C ASN A 79 -33.37 19.37 -12.92
N THR A 80 -32.29 19.10 -12.19
CA THR A 80 -31.94 17.72 -11.81
C THR A 80 -31.78 17.63 -10.29
N HIS A 81 -32.89 17.32 -9.63
CA HIS A 81 -32.93 16.88 -8.24
C HIS A 81 -32.83 15.35 -8.25
N GLN A 82 -31.63 14.77 -8.43
CA GLN A 82 -31.39 13.36 -8.10
C GLN A 82 -29.89 13.01 -8.16
N PHE A 83 -29.43 12.34 -7.10
CA PHE A 83 -28.06 11.84 -6.83
C PHE A 83 -27.00 12.89 -6.43
N GLN A 84 -27.16 13.44 -5.23
CA GLN A 84 -26.09 14.10 -4.48
C GLN A 84 -25.11 13.04 -3.91
N GLU A 85 -24.23 12.50 -4.75
CA GLU A 85 -22.97 11.95 -4.21
C GLU A 85 -22.21 13.12 -3.57
N ARG A 86 -21.77 12.97 -2.32
CA ARG A 86 -21.08 14.01 -1.56
C ARG A 86 -19.80 14.43 -2.31
N GLN A 87 -19.82 15.65 -2.84
CA GLN A 87 -18.75 16.22 -3.66
C GLN A 87 -17.57 16.64 -2.78
N MET A 88 -16.34 16.32 -3.20
CA MET A 88 -15.12 16.71 -2.48
C MET A 88 -14.55 18.00 -3.07
N SER A 89 -14.40 19.04 -2.25
CA SER A 89 -13.75 20.30 -2.61
C SER A 89 -12.22 20.19 -2.50
N TYR A 90 -11.47 21.09 -3.17
CA TYR A 90 -10.00 21.15 -3.03
C TYR A 90 -9.56 21.36 -1.57
N ILE A 91 -10.34 22.07 -0.76
CA ILE A 91 -10.06 22.26 0.68
C ILE A 91 -10.20 20.94 1.43
N GLU A 92 -11.24 20.17 1.15
CA GLU A 92 -11.46 18.85 1.76
C GLU A 92 -10.41 17.83 1.30
N ALA A 93 -10.04 17.85 0.02
CA ALA A 93 -8.98 17.01 -0.52
C ALA A 93 -7.64 17.31 0.15
N MET A 94 -7.27 18.58 0.29
CA MET A 94 -6.01 18.98 0.94
C MET A 94 -5.98 18.53 2.40
N ARG A 95 -7.10 18.71 3.11
CA ARG A 95 -7.25 18.25 4.49
C ARG A 95 -7.18 16.73 4.59
N SER A 96 -7.90 16.00 3.73
CA SER A 96 -7.92 14.53 3.71
C SER A 96 -6.53 13.97 3.53
N ILE A 97 -5.80 14.45 2.53
CA ILE A 97 -4.42 14.06 2.24
C ILE A 97 -3.52 14.30 3.46
N HIS A 98 -3.58 15.49 4.03
CA HIS A 98 -2.73 15.83 5.18
C HIS A 98 -3.07 14.98 6.42
N GLU A 99 -4.34 14.90 6.81
CA GLU A 99 -4.78 14.14 7.98
C GLU A 99 -4.42 12.66 7.84
N LYS A 100 -4.63 12.07 6.66
CA LYS A 100 -4.29 10.68 6.33
C LYS A 100 -2.79 10.41 6.45
N ARG A 101 -1.94 11.19 5.75
CA ARG A 101 -0.48 11.04 5.81
C ARG A 101 0.05 11.28 7.22
N TYR A 102 -0.50 12.26 7.94
CA TYR A 102 -0.14 12.54 9.33
C TYR A 102 -0.51 11.38 10.25
N ALA A 103 -1.73 10.85 10.14
CA ALA A 103 -2.23 9.72 10.91
C ALA A 103 -1.39 8.45 10.66
N PHE A 104 -1.12 8.14 9.40
CA PHE A 104 -0.29 6.99 9.00
C PHE A 104 1.11 7.13 9.57
N SER A 105 1.82 8.23 9.27
CA SER A 105 3.22 8.45 9.69
C SER A 105 3.43 8.51 11.21
N ASN A 106 2.41 8.88 11.98
CA ASN A 106 2.50 8.95 13.44
C ASN A 106 1.87 7.76 14.17
N CYS A 107 1.36 6.75 13.44
CA CYS A 107 0.65 5.61 14.04
C CYS A 107 -0.59 6.02 14.84
N LEU A 108 -1.39 6.96 14.31
CA LEU A 108 -2.57 7.54 14.94
C LEU A 108 -3.83 7.22 14.11
N PRO A 109 -4.31 5.97 14.10
CA PRO A 109 -5.52 5.63 13.34
C PRO A 109 -6.77 6.31 13.92
N PHE A 110 -7.73 6.59 13.05
CA PHE A 110 -9.01 7.19 13.42
C PHE A 110 -10.08 6.15 13.78
N SER A 111 -9.96 4.91 13.33
CA SER A 111 -10.88 3.83 13.72
C SER A 111 -10.24 2.46 13.63
N ALA A 112 -10.79 1.49 14.35
CA ALA A 112 -10.45 0.09 14.26
C ALA A 112 -11.68 -0.76 14.50
N ARG A 113 -11.87 -1.82 13.70
CA ARG A 113 -13.06 -2.67 13.79
C ARG A 113 -12.86 -4.08 13.29
N VAL A 114 -13.64 -5.01 13.82
CA VAL A 114 -13.86 -6.32 13.19
C VAL A 114 -14.94 -6.15 12.13
N VAL A 115 -14.60 -6.44 10.87
CA VAL A 115 -15.51 -6.24 9.72
C VAL A 115 -16.40 -7.45 9.49
N GLY A 116 -15.94 -8.63 9.87
CA GLY A 116 -16.69 -9.88 9.77
C GLY A 116 -15.79 -11.08 9.53
N HIS A 117 -16.38 -12.14 8.98
CA HIS A 117 -15.69 -13.39 8.68
C HIS A 117 -15.54 -13.55 7.16
N ALA A 118 -14.47 -14.22 6.71
CA ALA A 118 -14.18 -14.35 5.29
C ALA A 118 -13.34 -15.57 4.92
N HIS A 119 -13.57 -16.09 3.71
CA HIS A 119 -12.67 -17.03 3.03
C HIS A 119 -11.52 -16.32 2.33
N GLY A 120 -11.61 -15.00 2.13
CA GLY A 120 -10.56 -14.19 1.53
C GLY A 120 -10.95 -12.72 1.50
N PHE A 121 -9.97 -11.84 1.34
CA PHE A 121 -10.21 -10.42 1.16
C PHE A 121 -9.22 -9.82 0.16
N CYS A 122 -9.60 -8.69 -0.42
CA CYS A 122 -8.72 -7.81 -1.18
C CYS A 122 -8.96 -6.40 -0.69
N TYR A 123 -7.88 -5.65 -0.45
CA TYR A 123 -7.95 -4.29 0.05
C TYR A 123 -7.01 -3.40 -0.76
N ARG A 124 -7.57 -2.35 -1.37
CA ARG A 124 -6.85 -1.39 -2.20
C ARG A 124 -7.61 -0.07 -2.28
N GLN A 125 -6.88 1.05 -2.17
CA GLN A 125 -7.41 2.42 -2.32
C GLN A 125 -8.62 2.70 -1.42
N GLY A 126 -8.54 2.27 -0.16
CA GLY A 126 -9.60 2.47 0.82
C GLY A 126 -10.88 1.66 0.55
N THR A 127 -10.86 0.69 -0.36
CA THR A 127 -11.98 -0.23 -0.62
C THR A 127 -11.60 -1.66 -0.20
N LEU A 128 -12.47 -2.28 0.59
CA LEU A 128 -12.31 -3.63 1.11
C LEU A 128 -13.35 -4.56 0.48
N CYS A 129 -12.89 -5.54 -0.27
CA CYS A 129 -13.71 -6.62 -0.81
C CYS A 129 -13.53 -7.87 0.04
N ILE A 130 -14.64 -8.42 0.53
CA ILE A 130 -14.67 -9.58 1.43
C ILE A 130 -15.43 -10.70 0.73
N LEU A 131 -14.81 -11.87 0.63
CA LEU A 131 -15.43 -13.07 0.08
C LEU A 131 -15.90 -13.98 1.23
N GLU A 132 -17.20 -14.19 1.33
CA GLU A 132 -17.84 -15.07 2.29
C GLU A 132 -18.70 -16.12 1.55
N GLY A 133 -18.16 -17.32 1.40
CA GLY A 133 -18.81 -18.39 0.62
C GLY A 133 -18.88 -17.99 -0.85
N THR A 134 -20.09 -17.75 -1.34
CA THR A 134 -20.36 -17.29 -2.70
C THR A 134 -20.71 -15.81 -2.77
N THR A 135 -20.64 -15.08 -1.66
CA THR A 135 -21.00 -13.67 -1.61
C THR A 135 -19.77 -12.79 -1.52
N ILE A 136 -19.72 -11.75 -2.33
CA ILE A 136 -18.75 -10.67 -2.19
C ILE A 136 -19.43 -9.45 -1.60
N ARG A 137 -18.86 -8.95 -0.51
CA ARG A 137 -19.23 -7.67 0.10
C ARG A 137 -18.12 -6.66 -0.16
N VAL A 138 -18.45 -5.58 -0.84
CA VAL A 138 -17.55 -4.45 -1.12
C VAL A 138 -17.88 -3.34 -0.14
N VAL A 139 -16.87 -2.87 0.59
CA VAL A 139 -16.97 -1.86 1.63
C VAL A 139 -16.00 -0.73 1.31
N ASP A 140 -16.52 0.44 0.94
CA ASP A 140 -15.73 1.66 0.81
C ASP A 140 -15.66 2.35 2.17
N VAL A 141 -14.44 2.59 2.64
CA VAL A 141 -14.14 3.18 3.95
C VAL A 141 -14.54 4.64 4.00
N SER A 142 -14.34 5.36 2.91
CA SER A 142 -14.59 6.80 2.83
C SER A 142 -16.05 7.10 2.50
N ASN A 143 -16.72 6.19 1.77
CA ASN A 143 -18.08 6.39 1.30
C ASN A 143 -18.98 5.15 1.46
N PRO A 144 -19.65 4.99 2.62
CA PRO A 144 -20.53 3.86 2.89
C PRO A 144 -21.70 3.69 1.91
N SER A 145 -22.07 4.73 1.14
CA SER A 145 -23.17 4.62 0.16
C SER A 145 -22.83 3.71 -1.03
N ARG A 146 -21.54 3.48 -1.27
CA ARG A 146 -21.01 2.59 -2.31
C ARG A 146 -20.94 1.13 -1.90
N ASN A 147 -21.25 0.81 -0.64
CA ASN A 147 -21.23 -0.56 -0.17
C ASN A 147 -22.24 -1.41 -0.96
N VAL A 148 -21.79 -2.56 -1.44
CA VAL A 148 -22.60 -3.50 -2.22
C VAL A 148 -22.33 -4.93 -1.78
N GLU A 149 -23.35 -5.77 -1.89
CA GLU A 149 -23.27 -7.20 -1.68
C GLU A 149 -23.71 -7.92 -2.96
N ILE A 150 -22.92 -8.89 -3.41
CA ILE A 150 -23.10 -9.56 -4.69
C ILE A 150 -23.01 -11.06 -4.47
N ASP A 151 -24.10 -11.78 -4.77
CA ASP A 151 -24.09 -13.25 -4.81
C ASP A 151 -23.53 -13.73 -6.16
N LEU A 152 -22.34 -14.33 -6.09
CA LEU A 152 -21.62 -14.86 -7.24
C LEU A 152 -22.28 -16.11 -7.81
N SER A 153 -22.95 -16.91 -6.99
CA SER A 153 -23.57 -18.15 -7.46
C SER A 153 -24.68 -17.85 -8.46
N THR A 154 -25.57 -16.95 -8.10
CA THR A 154 -26.63 -16.45 -8.99
C THR A 154 -26.03 -15.74 -10.20
N THR A 155 -25.05 -14.86 -9.99
CA THR A 155 -24.43 -14.07 -11.06
C THR A 155 -23.73 -14.94 -12.12
N ILE A 156 -22.96 -15.95 -11.71
CA ILE A 156 -22.23 -16.85 -12.60
C ILE A 156 -23.17 -17.84 -13.29
N ASN A 157 -24.18 -18.37 -12.58
CA ASN A 157 -25.14 -19.31 -13.17
C ASN A 157 -26.00 -18.65 -14.25
N VAL A 158 -26.47 -17.42 -14.01
CA VAL A 158 -27.19 -16.63 -15.01
C VAL A 158 -26.31 -16.39 -16.24
N PHE A 159 -25.03 -16.08 -16.05
CA PHE A 159 -24.10 -15.84 -17.15
C PHE A 159 -23.80 -17.08 -17.99
N ARG A 160 -23.69 -18.26 -17.36
CA ARG A 160 -23.34 -19.52 -18.05
C ARG A 160 -24.52 -20.29 -18.62
N GLU A 161 -25.76 -19.81 -18.44
CA GLU A 161 -27.00 -20.47 -18.88
C GLU A 161 -27.08 -21.95 -18.46
N ALA A 162 -26.40 -22.34 -17.38
CA ALA A 162 -26.15 -23.73 -17.03
C ALA A 162 -26.83 -24.12 -15.71
N SER A 163 -27.61 -25.21 -15.75
CA SER A 163 -28.18 -25.91 -14.60
C SER A 163 -27.18 -26.89 -13.97
N THR A 164 -25.95 -26.44 -13.71
CA THR A 164 -24.95 -27.30 -13.02
C THR A 164 -25.08 -27.18 -11.51
N SER A 165 -24.95 -28.33 -10.82
CA SER A 165 -25.00 -28.45 -9.37
C SER A 165 -24.12 -27.41 -8.66
N THR A 166 -24.71 -26.75 -7.67
CA THR A 166 -24.30 -25.44 -7.17
C THR A 166 -23.06 -25.42 -6.26
N HIS A 167 -22.37 -26.55 -6.01
CA HIS A 167 -21.50 -26.65 -4.82
C HIS A 167 -20.08 -27.23 -5.03
N ASP A 168 -19.61 -27.41 -6.26
CA ASP A 168 -18.33 -28.11 -6.52
C ASP A 168 -17.18 -27.22 -7.04
N TYR A 169 -17.11 -25.98 -6.55
CA TYR A 169 -16.08 -25.02 -6.93
C TYR A 169 -15.51 -24.26 -5.72
N ASN A 170 -14.30 -23.74 -5.90
CA ASN A 170 -13.60 -22.85 -4.99
C ASN A 170 -13.51 -21.46 -5.63
N LEU A 171 -13.70 -20.43 -4.80
CA LEU A 171 -13.60 -19.04 -5.19
C LEU A 171 -12.44 -18.39 -4.44
N THR A 172 -11.59 -17.67 -5.16
CA THR A 172 -10.51 -16.88 -4.55
C THR A 172 -10.54 -15.49 -5.13
N LEU A 173 -10.62 -14.48 -4.26
CA LEU A 173 -10.54 -13.09 -4.66
C LEU A 173 -9.09 -12.72 -4.99
N LEU A 174 -8.82 -12.27 -6.22
CA LEU A 174 -7.47 -12.02 -6.72
C LEU A 174 -7.07 -10.55 -6.63
N TYR A 175 -7.96 -9.65 -7.03
CA TYR A 175 -7.64 -8.23 -7.14
C TYR A 175 -8.91 -7.37 -7.23
N PHE A 176 -8.81 -6.10 -6.86
CA PHE A 176 -9.86 -5.11 -6.97
C PHE A 176 -9.28 -3.76 -7.41
N ASN A 177 -9.88 -3.13 -8.42
CA ASN A 177 -9.54 -1.78 -8.86
C ASN A 177 -10.70 -1.18 -9.69
N GLU A 178 -10.94 0.13 -9.60
CA GLU A 178 -11.94 0.85 -10.42
C GLU A 178 -13.33 0.17 -10.50
N ASP A 179 -13.89 -0.20 -9.34
CA ASP A 179 -15.19 -0.89 -9.22
C ASP A 179 -15.29 -2.24 -9.96
N VAL A 180 -14.15 -2.88 -10.22
CA VAL A 180 -14.09 -4.23 -10.79
C VAL A 180 -13.35 -5.16 -9.82
N ALA A 181 -13.96 -6.30 -9.52
CA ALA A 181 -13.36 -7.39 -8.76
C ALA A 181 -12.97 -8.54 -9.68
N ALA A 182 -11.73 -9.00 -9.59
CA ALA A 182 -11.23 -10.18 -10.29
C ALA A 182 -11.26 -11.40 -9.35
N ILE A 183 -11.92 -12.47 -9.77
CA ILE A 183 -12.15 -13.67 -8.95
C ILE A 183 -11.67 -14.89 -9.72
N HIS A 184 -10.85 -15.71 -9.06
CA HIS A 184 -10.51 -17.04 -9.53
C HIS A 184 -11.64 -17.99 -9.20
N TYR A 185 -12.14 -18.68 -10.22
CA TYR A 185 -13.09 -19.77 -10.11
C TYR A 185 -12.40 -21.07 -10.49
N GLU A 186 -12.38 -22.03 -9.58
CA GLU A 186 -11.74 -23.33 -9.78
C GLU A 186 -12.71 -24.47 -9.45
N ARG A 187 -12.89 -25.42 -10.36
CA ARG A 187 -13.74 -26.60 -10.13
C ARG A 187 -12.97 -27.71 -9.43
N LYS A 188 -13.49 -28.22 -8.31
CA LYS A 188 -12.84 -29.25 -7.49
C LYS A 188 -12.54 -30.53 -8.27
N MET A 189 -13.49 -30.99 -9.08
CA MET A 189 -13.36 -32.24 -9.85
C MET A 189 -12.63 -32.08 -11.20
N ARG A 190 -12.46 -30.84 -11.69
CA ARG A 190 -11.79 -30.54 -12.98
C ARG A 190 -10.99 -29.24 -12.88
N PRO A 191 -9.84 -29.22 -12.18
CA PRO A 191 -9.02 -28.02 -12.00
C PRO A 191 -8.53 -27.40 -13.31
N SER A 192 -8.43 -28.22 -14.36
CA SER A 192 -8.10 -27.80 -15.73
C SER A 192 -9.15 -26.89 -16.40
N GLN A 193 -10.30 -26.67 -15.75
CA GLN A 193 -11.34 -25.71 -16.17
C GLN A 193 -11.44 -24.52 -15.23
N SER A 194 -10.30 -24.01 -14.75
CA SER A 194 -10.25 -22.77 -13.98
C SER A 194 -10.43 -21.53 -14.88
N CYS A 195 -11.06 -20.50 -14.33
CA CYS A 195 -11.23 -19.23 -15.04
C CYS A 195 -11.17 -18.04 -14.08
N ILE A 196 -10.95 -16.86 -14.65
CA ILE A 196 -11.06 -15.58 -13.96
C ILE A 196 -12.36 -14.91 -14.41
N PHE A 197 -13.18 -14.49 -13.45
CA PHE A 197 -14.31 -13.60 -13.70
C PHE A 197 -13.94 -12.16 -13.33
N ALA A 198 -14.21 -11.24 -14.25
CA ALA A 198 -14.18 -9.81 -13.99
C ALA A 198 -15.61 -9.33 -13.67
N ILE A 199 -15.84 -8.86 -12.45
CA ILE A 199 -17.18 -8.53 -11.94
C ILE A 199 -17.26 -7.04 -11.62
N ASN A 200 -18.26 -6.37 -12.20
CA ASN A 200 -18.60 -4.99 -11.90
C ASN A 200 -19.26 -4.89 -10.52
N THR A 201 -18.70 -4.10 -9.63
CA THR A 201 -19.16 -3.92 -8.25
C THR A 201 -19.93 -2.62 -8.02
N LYS A 202 -20.35 -1.91 -9.06
CA LYS A 202 -21.26 -0.76 -8.90
C LYS A 202 -22.60 -1.22 -8.34
N LYS A 203 -23.19 -0.46 -7.42
CA LYS A 203 -24.46 -0.80 -6.75
C LYS A 203 -25.59 -1.06 -7.75
N ASP A 204 -25.76 -0.15 -8.70
CA ASP A 204 -26.63 -0.32 -9.86
C ASP A 204 -25.78 -0.18 -11.13
N PRO A 205 -25.52 -1.28 -11.86
CA PRO A 205 -24.72 -1.23 -13.08
C PRO A 205 -25.50 -0.62 -14.25
N GLY A 206 -26.81 -0.33 -14.09
CA GLY A 206 -27.64 0.22 -15.15
C GLY A 206 -27.70 -0.70 -16.36
N HIS A 207 -27.19 -0.23 -17.52
CA HIS A 207 -27.08 -1.03 -18.74
C HIS A 207 -25.80 -1.88 -18.80
N GLU A 208 -24.84 -1.69 -17.89
CA GLU A 208 -23.61 -2.47 -17.86
C GLU A 208 -23.89 -3.90 -17.33
N LYS A 209 -23.21 -4.90 -17.90
CA LYS A 209 -23.32 -6.28 -17.42
C LYS A 209 -22.60 -6.42 -16.08
N ARG A 210 -23.16 -7.25 -15.18
CA ARG A 210 -22.51 -7.59 -13.90
C ARG A 210 -21.20 -8.34 -14.11
N ILE A 211 -21.16 -9.29 -15.05
CA ILE A 211 -19.93 -9.96 -15.49
C ILE A 211 -19.43 -9.25 -16.75
N LEU A 212 -18.22 -8.70 -16.66
CA LEU A 212 -17.55 -8.01 -17.76
C LEU A 212 -16.80 -9.01 -18.67
N GLY A 213 -16.33 -10.12 -18.12
CA GLY A 213 -15.69 -11.17 -18.91
C GLY A 213 -15.39 -12.44 -18.11
N GLU A 214 -15.38 -13.57 -18.83
CA GLU A 214 -14.89 -14.87 -18.37
C GLU A 214 -13.59 -15.20 -19.12
N ILE A 215 -12.52 -15.48 -18.38
CA ILE A 215 -11.18 -15.70 -18.92
C ILE A 215 -10.71 -17.08 -18.50
N THR A 216 -10.74 -18.04 -19.42
CA THR A 216 -10.25 -19.40 -19.16
C THR A 216 -8.74 -19.42 -18.94
N LEU A 217 -8.31 -20.15 -17.91
CA LEU A 217 -6.91 -20.32 -17.54
C LEU A 217 -6.37 -21.63 -18.09
N ALA A 218 -5.14 -21.59 -18.62
CA ALA A 218 -4.38 -22.79 -18.95
C ALA A 218 -3.63 -23.35 -17.72
N SER A 219 -3.29 -22.47 -16.78
CA SER A 219 -2.62 -22.79 -15.52
C SER A 219 -3.03 -21.76 -14.47
N SER A 220 -2.97 -22.14 -13.20
CA SER A 220 -3.15 -21.26 -12.03
C SER A 220 -1.87 -21.13 -11.19
N TYR A 221 -0.76 -21.69 -11.67
CA TYR A 221 0.50 -21.70 -10.91
C TYR A 221 1.08 -20.30 -10.78
N LYS A 222 1.25 -19.84 -9.52
CA LYS A 222 1.69 -18.49 -9.13
C LYS A 222 0.86 -17.38 -9.82
N LEU A 223 -0.45 -17.60 -9.96
CA LEU A 223 -1.37 -16.67 -10.61
C LEU A 223 -1.39 -15.29 -9.92
N PHE A 224 -1.29 -14.22 -10.70
CA PHE A 224 -1.62 -12.85 -10.26
C PHE A 224 -2.53 -12.15 -11.26
N VAL A 225 -3.22 -11.11 -10.81
CA VAL A 225 -4.05 -10.23 -11.67
C VAL A 225 -3.77 -8.77 -11.35
N ARG A 226 -3.71 -7.94 -12.39
CA ARG A 226 -3.70 -6.47 -12.34
C ARG A 226 -4.63 -5.95 -13.43
N HIS A 227 -5.48 -4.99 -13.12
CA HIS A 227 -6.42 -4.48 -14.11
C HIS A 227 -6.78 -3.01 -13.88
N THR A 228 -7.27 -2.38 -14.95
CA THR A 228 -8.03 -1.12 -14.94
C THR A 228 -9.51 -1.46 -15.20
N ALA A 229 -10.36 -0.44 -15.37
CA ALA A 229 -11.73 -0.62 -15.86
C ALA A 229 -11.79 -1.16 -17.30
N GLU A 230 -10.70 -1.04 -18.08
CA GLU A 230 -10.71 -1.40 -19.50
C GLU A 230 -9.92 -2.67 -19.84
N TRP A 231 -8.85 -2.94 -19.11
CA TRP A 231 -7.92 -4.03 -19.40
C TRP A 231 -7.65 -4.85 -18.16
N LEU A 232 -7.73 -6.17 -18.29
CA LEU A 232 -7.33 -7.13 -17.27
C LEU A 232 -6.09 -7.89 -17.75
N TYR A 233 -5.01 -7.75 -17.00
CA TYR A 233 -3.79 -8.51 -17.16
C TYR A 233 -3.65 -9.55 -16.05
N TYR A 234 -3.29 -10.76 -16.43
CA TYR A 234 -2.93 -11.81 -15.48
C TYR A 234 -1.63 -12.47 -15.91
N GLY A 235 -0.93 -13.04 -14.95
CA GLY A 235 0.29 -13.79 -15.24
C GLY A 235 0.37 -15.09 -14.47
N THR A 236 1.01 -16.08 -15.10
CA THR A 236 1.26 -17.41 -14.53
C THR A 236 2.71 -17.79 -14.76
N TYR A 237 3.32 -18.45 -13.78
CA TYR A 237 4.72 -18.87 -13.88
C TYR A 237 4.82 -20.27 -14.54
N SER A 238 4.22 -20.40 -15.73
CA SER A 238 3.97 -21.70 -16.38
C SER A 238 4.56 -21.83 -17.77
N ALA A 239 5.04 -20.74 -18.39
CA ALA A 239 5.76 -20.86 -19.66
C ALA A 239 7.05 -21.64 -19.45
N MET A 240 7.50 -22.32 -20.50
CA MET A 240 8.79 -22.99 -20.52
C MET A 240 9.73 -22.19 -21.41
N GLY A 241 10.80 -21.66 -20.84
CA GLY A 241 11.86 -20.99 -21.58
C GLY A 241 12.67 -21.98 -22.41
N SER A 242 13.46 -21.48 -23.36
CA SER A 242 14.37 -22.29 -24.19
C SER A 242 15.43 -23.04 -23.38
N ASN A 243 15.73 -22.54 -22.18
CA ASN A 243 16.65 -23.12 -21.21
C ASN A 243 16.02 -24.19 -20.30
N GLY A 244 14.74 -24.52 -20.49
CA GLY A 244 14.03 -25.51 -19.67
C GLY A 244 13.60 -25.01 -18.29
N HIS A 245 13.78 -23.73 -17.98
CA HIS A 245 13.24 -23.12 -16.77
C HIS A 245 11.85 -22.54 -17.01
N HIS A 246 11.06 -22.45 -15.93
CA HIS A 246 9.78 -21.77 -16.00
C HIS A 246 9.97 -20.26 -16.18
N GLU A 247 9.09 -19.64 -16.96
CA GLU A 247 9.06 -18.21 -17.20
C GLU A 247 7.66 -17.64 -16.97
N TRP A 248 7.59 -16.32 -16.78
CA TRP A 248 6.33 -15.61 -16.61
C TRP A 248 5.60 -15.48 -17.95
N GLU A 249 4.44 -16.10 -18.04
CA GLU A 249 3.48 -15.91 -19.12
C GLU A 249 2.47 -14.84 -18.70
N ILE A 250 2.45 -13.72 -19.42
CA ILE A 250 1.54 -12.59 -19.21
C ILE A 250 0.47 -12.59 -20.28
N ARG A 251 -0.79 -12.44 -19.88
CA ARG A 251 -1.94 -12.39 -20.77
C ARG A 251 -2.80 -11.18 -20.45
N GLY A 252 -3.13 -10.40 -21.48
CA GLY A 252 -4.02 -9.25 -21.40
C GLY A 252 -5.36 -9.55 -22.06
N VAL A 253 -6.44 -9.05 -21.49
CA VAL A 253 -7.80 -9.13 -22.04
C VAL A 253 -8.48 -7.78 -21.90
N SER A 254 -8.96 -7.21 -23.00
CA SER A 254 -9.82 -6.02 -22.94
C SER A 254 -11.21 -6.42 -22.47
N LEU A 255 -11.69 -5.74 -21.43
CA LEU A 255 -13.02 -5.95 -20.85
C LEU A 255 -14.14 -5.35 -21.71
N LYS A 256 -13.81 -4.49 -22.69
CA LYS A 256 -14.79 -3.85 -23.58
C LYS A 256 -15.09 -4.68 -24.82
N ASN A 257 -14.05 -5.12 -25.53
CA ASN A 257 -14.18 -5.80 -26.82
C ASN A 257 -13.66 -7.25 -26.82
N GLY A 258 -13.14 -7.74 -25.69
CA GLY A 258 -12.61 -9.10 -25.56
C GLY A 258 -11.29 -9.34 -26.28
N GLN A 259 -10.61 -8.29 -26.77
CA GLN A 259 -9.30 -8.41 -27.42
C GLN A 259 -8.30 -9.04 -26.46
N LYS A 260 -7.56 -10.04 -26.94
CA LYS A 260 -6.58 -10.79 -26.14
C LYS A 260 -5.16 -10.48 -26.60
N SER A 261 -4.24 -10.40 -25.66
CA SER A 261 -2.80 -10.33 -25.89
C SER A 261 -2.09 -11.39 -25.03
N ARG A 262 -0.96 -11.89 -25.52
CA ARG A 262 -0.14 -12.90 -24.85
C ARG A 262 1.33 -12.53 -25.03
N LEU A 263 2.08 -12.59 -23.94
CA LEU A 263 3.50 -12.26 -23.89
C LEU A 263 4.19 -13.21 -22.91
N VAL A 264 5.36 -13.73 -23.29
CA VAL A 264 6.25 -14.44 -22.35
C VAL A 264 7.41 -13.50 -22.05
N LEU A 265 7.72 -13.30 -20.77
CA LEU A 265 8.82 -12.43 -20.33
C LEU A 265 10.12 -13.24 -20.33
N GLU A 266 10.73 -13.39 -21.51
CA GLU A 266 11.98 -14.13 -21.69
C GLU A 266 13.14 -13.49 -20.91
N GLY A 267 13.85 -14.30 -20.13
CA GLY A 267 14.96 -13.82 -19.28
C GLY A 267 14.51 -12.89 -18.15
N PHE A 268 13.24 -12.94 -17.75
CA PHE A 268 12.73 -12.25 -16.56
C PHE A 268 12.71 -13.22 -15.38
N PHE A 269 13.76 -13.16 -14.56
CA PHE A 269 14.01 -14.10 -13.47
C PHE A 269 13.21 -13.76 -12.20
N GLY A 270 13.05 -14.75 -11.31
CA GLY A 270 12.32 -14.60 -10.05
C GLY A 270 10.91 -15.18 -10.08
N THR A 271 10.51 -15.73 -8.94
CA THR A 271 9.31 -16.59 -8.83
C THR A 271 8.32 -16.12 -7.76
N ASP A 272 8.81 -15.39 -6.76
CA ASP A 272 8.01 -14.98 -5.60
C ASP A 272 7.54 -13.54 -5.75
N LEU A 273 6.22 -13.41 -5.94
CA LEU A 273 5.53 -12.12 -5.98
C LEU A 273 5.82 -11.32 -4.71
N SER A 274 6.09 -10.04 -4.89
CA SER A 274 6.41 -9.10 -3.81
C SER A 274 7.71 -9.37 -3.05
N SER A 275 8.54 -10.32 -3.51
CA SER A 275 9.87 -10.60 -2.95
C SER A 275 10.96 -10.52 -4.01
N THR A 276 10.80 -11.29 -5.10
CA THR A 276 11.76 -11.31 -6.21
C THR A 276 11.24 -10.60 -7.44
N VAL A 277 9.91 -10.58 -7.62
CA VAL A 277 9.24 -9.92 -8.75
C VAL A 277 8.04 -9.10 -8.29
N ALA A 278 7.76 -8.00 -8.97
CA ALA A 278 6.56 -7.20 -8.76
C ALA A 278 5.96 -6.74 -10.09
N PHE A 279 4.62 -6.74 -10.15
CA PHE A 279 3.85 -6.34 -11.32
C PHE A 279 2.79 -5.31 -10.92
N GLU A 280 2.59 -4.30 -11.76
CA GLU A 280 1.59 -3.27 -11.54
C GLU A 280 1.08 -2.68 -12.86
N VAL A 281 -0.15 -2.17 -12.85
CA VAL A 281 -0.77 -1.52 -14.01
C VAL A 281 -1.23 -0.14 -13.60
N ARG A 282 -0.81 0.89 -14.35
CA ARG A 282 -1.24 2.27 -14.12
C ARG A 282 -1.09 3.11 -15.39
N ASP A 283 -1.97 4.09 -15.54
CA ASP A 283 -1.89 5.15 -16.57
C ASP A 283 -1.63 4.62 -17.99
N GLY A 284 -2.24 3.46 -18.33
CA GLY A 284 -2.17 2.88 -19.68
C GLY A 284 -0.96 1.96 -19.93
N PHE A 285 -0.13 1.68 -18.91
CA PHE A 285 1.03 0.81 -19.03
C PHE A 285 1.01 -0.34 -18.02
N PHE A 286 1.63 -1.44 -18.43
CA PHE A 286 2.00 -2.56 -17.57
C PHE A 286 3.48 -2.41 -17.18
N TYR A 287 3.78 -2.63 -15.90
CA TYR A 287 5.12 -2.54 -15.33
C TYR A 287 5.49 -3.87 -14.67
N ALA A 288 6.71 -4.34 -14.93
CA ALA A 288 7.30 -5.48 -14.25
C ALA A 288 8.72 -5.13 -13.76
N VAL A 289 9.05 -5.54 -12.54
CA VAL A 289 10.41 -5.45 -12.01
C VAL A 289 10.82 -6.77 -11.38
N SER A 290 12.06 -7.19 -11.64
CA SER A 290 12.73 -8.27 -10.94
C SER A 290 14.01 -7.76 -10.26
N ASN A 291 14.36 -8.32 -9.11
CA ASN A 291 15.64 -8.08 -8.44
C ASN A 291 16.66 -9.23 -8.66
N GLN A 292 16.37 -10.15 -9.59
CA GLN A 292 17.23 -11.26 -9.98
C GLN A 292 17.65 -11.13 -11.45
N THR A 293 18.89 -11.56 -11.73
CA THR A 293 19.54 -11.45 -13.05
C THR A 293 19.79 -12.79 -13.73
N SER A 294 19.65 -13.90 -13.02
CA SER A 294 19.90 -15.27 -13.51
C SER A 294 19.11 -16.30 -12.69
N PHE A 295 18.97 -17.52 -13.24
CA PHE A 295 18.44 -18.68 -12.49
C PHE A 295 19.50 -19.32 -11.60
N GLU A 296 20.75 -19.32 -12.06
CA GLU A 296 21.89 -19.85 -11.34
C GLU A 296 22.56 -18.75 -10.52
N VAL A 297 23.02 -19.10 -9.32
CA VAL A 297 23.81 -18.19 -8.49
C VAL A 297 25.21 -18.15 -9.06
N GLU A 298 25.59 -17.02 -9.66
CA GLU A 298 26.97 -16.75 -10.03
C GLU A 298 27.80 -16.63 -8.75
N GLU A 299 28.85 -17.45 -8.61
CA GLU A 299 29.71 -17.44 -7.41
C GLU A 299 30.48 -16.12 -7.26
N ILE A 300 30.82 -15.49 -8.39
CA ILE A 300 31.53 -14.22 -8.44
C ILE A 300 30.63 -13.23 -9.17
N ASP A 301 30.04 -12.32 -8.40
CA ASP A 301 29.23 -11.22 -8.90
C ASP A 301 29.49 -9.98 -8.05
N TRP A 302 29.63 -8.80 -8.67
CA TRP A 302 29.98 -7.57 -7.95
C TRP A 302 28.79 -6.66 -7.75
N THR A 303 27.90 -6.58 -8.73
CA THR A 303 26.80 -5.62 -8.74
C THR A 303 25.49 -6.31 -9.07
N SER A 304 24.49 -6.15 -8.20
CA SER A 304 23.14 -6.58 -8.53
C SER A 304 22.41 -5.47 -9.28
N PHE A 305 21.56 -5.86 -10.23
CA PHE A 305 20.69 -4.97 -10.99
C PHE A 305 19.21 -5.33 -10.78
N TYR A 306 18.33 -4.36 -11.01
CA TYR A 306 16.94 -4.62 -11.31
C TYR A 306 16.76 -4.84 -12.82
N HIS A 307 15.84 -5.72 -13.17
CA HIS A 307 15.34 -5.90 -14.52
C HIS A 307 13.94 -5.30 -14.62
N CYS A 308 13.83 -4.18 -15.34
CA CYS A 308 12.59 -3.43 -15.51
C CYS A 308 12.03 -3.63 -16.92
N ILE A 309 10.73 -3.93 -17.01
CA ILE A 309 10.00 -4.07 -18.26
C ILE A 309 8.75 -3.19 -18.22
N ARG A 310 8.50 -2.45 -19.29
CA ARG A 310 7.29 -1.64 -19.48
C ARG A 310 6.73 -1.82 -20.88
N PHE A 311 5.41 -1.94 -20.99
CA PHE A 311 4.73 -1.95 -22.29
C PHE A 311 3.29 -1.39 -22.16
N PRO A 312 2.72 -0.83 -23.24
CA PRO A 312 1.37 -0.26 -23.18
C PRO A 312 0.29 -1.35 -23.08
N LEU A 313 -0.85 -1.07 -22.44
CA LEU A 313 -1.91 -2.08 -22.24
C LEU A 313 -2.62 -2.53 -23.52
N ASN A 314 -2.49 -1.77 -24.61
CA ASN A 314 -2.96 -2.16 -25.94
C ASN A 314 -1.87 -2.84 -26.77
N TYR A 315 -0.84 -3.39 -26.12
CA TYR A 315 0.32 -4.05 -26.72
C TYR A 315 -0.06 -4.97 -27.90
N ARG A 316 0.63 -4.76 -29.03
CA ARG A 316 0.44 -5.54 -30.25
C ARG A 316 1.69 -6.33 -30.62
N GLU A 317 2.87 -5.73 -30.47
CA GLU A 317 4.13 -6.29 -30.96
C GLU A 317 5.29 -6.05 -30.00
N ARG A 318 6.32 -6.92 -30.07
CA ARG A 318 7.48 -6.90 -29.16
C ARG A 318 8.27 -5.58 -29.21
N GLY A 319 8.22 -4.85 -30.32
CA GLY A 319 8.87 -3.55 -30.47
C GLY A 319 8.32 -2.45 -29.55
N ASP A 320 7.11 -2.61 -29.02
CA ASP A 320 6.49 -1.64 -28.09
C ASP A 320 6.95 -1.84 -26.63
N MET A 321 7.77 -2.86 -26.37
CA MET A 321 8.25 -3.20 -25.03
C MET A 321 9.59 -2.52 -24.76
N GLU A 322 9.62 -1.76 -23.68
CA GLU A 322 10.81 -1.12 -23.17
C GLU A 322 11.41 -1.99 -22.06
N ILE A 323 12.69 -2.33 -22.19
CA ILE A 323 13.41 -3.20 -21.25
C ILE A 323 14.69 -2.50 -20.83
N ASN A 324 14.97 -2.52 -19.53
CA ASN A 324 16.29 -2.20 -18.99
C ASN A 324 16.69 -3.27 -17.96
N ARG A 325 17.76 -4.01 -18.26
CA ARG A 325 18.29 -5.10 -17.41
C ARG A 325 19.39 -4.65 -16.44
N LYS A 326 19.81 -3.38 -16.51
CA LYS A 326 20.97 -2.84 -15.81
C LYS A 326 20.62 -1.63 -14.93
N VAL A 327 19.39 -1.57 -14.42
CA VAL A 327 19.02 -0.55 -13.43
C VAL A 327 19.74 -0.87 -12.12
N TYR A 328 20.62 0.02 -11.66
CA TYR A 328 21.46 -0.24 -10.49
C TYR A 328 20.64 -0.53 -9.23
N ARG A 329 20.96 -1.63 -8.54
CA ARG A 329 20.34 -2.01 -7.25
C ARG A 329 21.31 -1.84 -6.09
N ARG A 330 22.47 -2.49 -6.16
CA ARG A 330 23.48 -2.49 -5.08
C ARG A 330 24.82 -3.05 -5.52
N GLN A 331 25.87 -2.70 -4.77
CA GLN A 331 27.10 -3.49 -4.75
C GLN A 331 27.01 -4.65 -3.76
N HIS A 332 27.61 -5.79 -4.10
CA HIS A 332 27.74 -6.94 -3.21
C HIS A 332 28.65 -6.62 -2.01
N MET A 333 29.62 -5.72 -2.18
CA MET A 333 30.50 -5.23 -1.10
C MET A 333 29.74 -4.51 0.03
N GLU A 334 28.50 -4.09 -0.19
CA GLU A 334 27.65 -3.52 0.88
C GLU A 334 27.36 -4.54 1.99
N GLY A 335 27.53 -5.85 1.72
CA GLY A 335 27.38 -6.94 2.68
C GLY A 335 26.26 -7.93 2.32
N PRO A 336 26.11 -9.04 3.05
CA PRO A 336 25.07 -10.02 2.77
C PRO A 336 23.67 -9.47 3.09
N ILE A 337 22.65 -10.05 2.45
CA ILE A 337 21.23 -9.75 2.67
C ILE A 337 20.50 -10.95 3.26
N HIS A 338 19.47 -10.69 4.05
CA HIS A 338 18.55 -11.70 4.55
C HIS A 338 17.31 -11.73 3.66
N ASP A 339 17.28 -12.61 2.65
CA ASP A 339 16.25 -12.60 1.60
C ASP A 339 14.81 -12.74 2.12
N SER A 340 14.58 -13.45 3.22
CA SER A 340 13.22 -13.57 3.79
C SER A 340 12.64 -12.26 4.35
N TRP A 341 13.45 -11.20 4.46
CA TRP A 341 13.00 -9.85 4.80
C TRP A 341 12.73 -8.98 3.58
N THR A 342 13.11 -9.44 2.38
CA THR A 342 12.97 -8.66 1.15
C THR A 342 11.49 -8.44 0.83
N GLU A 343 11.16 -7.20 0.47
CA GLU A 343 9.84 -6.84 -0.03
C GLU A 343 10.03 -5.91 -1.22
N LEU A 344 9.52 -6.29 -2.39
CA LEU A 344 9.67 -5.58 -3.65
C LEU A 344 8.30 -5.12 -4.14
N THR A 345 8.14 -3.82 -4.37
CA THR A 345 6.90 -3.25 -4.87
C THR A 345 7.18 -2.17 -5.92
N ILE A 346 6.20 -1.95 -6.81
CA ILE A 346 6.17 -0.80 -7.70
C ILE A 346 5.15 0.18 -7.10
N GLN A 347 5.62 1.36 -6.73
CA GLN A 347 4.78 2.45 -6.22
C GLN A 347 4.88 3.64 -7.16
N PHE A 348 3.99 4.62 -7.01
CA PHE A 348 3.97 5.79 -7.89
C PHE A 348 4.03 7.05 -7.05
N ASP A 349 4.78 8.03 -7.53
CA ASP A 349 4.88 9.32 -6.89
C ASP A 349 3.58 10.11 -7.04
N ASP A 350 3.08 10.69 -5.95
CA ASP A 350 1.79 11.41 -5.95
C ASP A 350 1.84 12.77 -6.66
N ALA A 351 3.03 13.34 -6.81
CA ALA A 351 3.25 14.63 -7.46
C ALA A 351 3.48 14.45 -8.97
N THR A 352 4.37 13.54 -9.36
CA THR A 352 4.77 13.36 -10.77
C THR A 352 4.01 12.26 -11.49
N GLY A 353 3.50 11.26 -10.75
CA GLY A 353 2.90 10.04 -11.31
C GLY A 353 3.94 9.01 -11.75
N ASP A 354 5.23 9.28 -11.55
CA ASP A 354 6.30 8.39 -12.00
C ASP A 354 6.34 7.11 -11.18
N ALA A 355 6.60 5.99 -11.85
CA ALA A 355 6.83 4.71 -11.19
C ALA A 355 8.18 4.71 -10.46
N LYS A 356 8.17 4.17 -9.24
CA LYS A 356 9.33 3.97 -8.37
C LYS A 356 9.37 2.51 -7.92
N ILE A 357 10.57 1.94 -7.92
CA ILE A 357 10.86 0.64 -7.33
C ILE A 357 11.11 0.88 -5.83
N VAL A 358 10.34 0.21 -4.98
CA VAL A 358 10.51 0.25 -3.53
C VAL A 358 10.91 -1.14 -3.06
N GLU A 359 12.14 -1.28 -2.58
CA GLU A 359 12.67 -2.54 -2.05
C GLU A 359 13.06 -2.38 -0.58
N SER A 360 12.47 -3.19 0.30
CA SER A 360 12.98 -3.34 1.67
C SER A 360 14.02 -4.45 1.71
N ARG A 361 15.16 -4.22 2.38
CA ARG A 361 16.22 -5.22 2.58
C ARG A 361 16.66 -5.21 4.02
N ARG A 362 17.02 -6.37 4.56
CA ARG A 362 17.73 -6.48 5.84
C ARG A 362 19.14 -6.95 5.58
N GLU A 363 20.12 -6.16 5.97
CA GLU A 363 21.52 -6.32 5.54
C GLU A 363 22.52 -6.18 6.68
N TRP A 364 23.66 -6.84 6.55
CA TRP A 364 24.83 -6.70 7.40
C TRP A 364 25.81 -5.73 6.76
N ILE A 365 25.58 -4.43 7.00
CA ILE A 365 26.31 -3.37 6.30
C ILE A 365 27.82 -3.50 6.56
N GLY A 366 28.60 -3.46 5.47
CA GLY A 366 30.07 -3.52 5.52
C GLY A 366 30.57 -4.78 6.23
N SER A 367 29.81 -5.87 6.15
CA SER A 367 30.07 -7.12 6.87
C SER A 367 30.15 -6.95 8.40
N SER A 368 29.45 -5.96 8.94
CA SER A 368 29.34 -5.77 10.39
C SER A 368 28.49 -6.85 11.04
N SER A 369 28.60 -7.01 12.37
CA SER A 369 27.76 -7.94 13.13
C SER A 369 26.33 -7.42 13.36
N ARG A 370 26.01 -6.20 12.92
CA ARG A 370 24.71 -5.56 13.10
C ARG A 370 23.90 -5.66 11.81
N GLN A 371 22.71 -6.23 11.92
CA GLN A 371 21.72 -6.25 10.85
C GLN A 371 20.77 -5.06 10.96
N LEU A 372 20.50 -4.38 9.85
CA LEU A 372 19.58 -3.25 9.76
C LEU A 372 18.63 -3.45 8.59
N ARG A 373 17.35 -3.13 8.78
CA ARG A 373 16.40 -3.06 7.66
C ARG A 373 16.40 -1.64 7.11
N THR A 374 16.50 -1.52 5.79
CA THR A 374 16.47 -0.26 5.06
C THR A 374 15.52 -0.40 3.87
N PHE A 375 14.75 0.65 3.60
CA PHE A 375 13.83 0.76 2.47
C PHE A 375 14.48 1.62 1.40
N TYR A 376 14.70 1.06 0.22
CA TYR A 376 15.33 1.74 -0.91
C TYR A 376 14.28 2.14 -1.91
N THR A 377 14.47 3.30 -2.52
CA THR A 377 13.62 3.84 -3.57
C THR A 377 14.48 4.19 -4.77
N VAL A 378 14.18 3.58 -5.91
CA VAL A 378 14.88 3.80 -7.18
C VAL A 378 13.86 4.15 -8.24
N ASP A 379 14.23 5.03 -9.16
CA ASP A 379 13.36 5.39 -10.27
C ASP A 379 13.16 4.17 -11.18
N PHE A 380 11.91 3.93 -11.58
CA PHE A 380 11.62 2.88 -12.53
C PHE A 380 12.04 3.36 -13.92
N ASP A 381 13.18 2.88 -14.40
CA ASP A 381 13.72 3.24 -15.71
C ASP A 381 13.70 2.04 -16.66
N CYS A 382 13.08 2.24 -17.82
CA CYS A 382 13.08 1.29 -18.94
C CYS A 382 13.75 1.87 -20.19
N LYS A 383 14.33 3.07 -20.11
CA LYS A 383 15.06 3.62 -21.24
C LYS A 383 16.28 2.73 -21.49
N PRO A 384 16.45 2.24 -22.73
CA PRO A 384 17.64 1.48 -23.07
C PRO A 384 18.82 2.43 -22.94
N THR A 385 19.74 2.14 -22.02
CA THR A 385 21.04 2.80 -22.00
C THR A 385 21.64 2.57 -23.38
N SER A 386 21.96 3.63 -24.11
CA SER A 386 22.37 3.65 -25.52
C SER A 386 23.71 2.93 -25.80
N THR A 387 24.13 2.00 -24.94
CA THR A 387 25.47 1.41 -24.94
C THR A 387 25.51 -0.11 -25.01
N SER A 388 24.43 -0.89 -24.89
CA SER A 388 24.56 -2.35 -25.03
C SER A 388 23.23 -3.11 -25.05
N ASP A 389 22.43 -3.00 -26.12
CA ASP A 389 21.39 -3.99 -26.41
C ASP A 389 21.13 -4.07 -27.93
N SER A 390 22.21 -4.09 -28.72
CA SER A 390 22.18 -4.84 -29.97
C SER A 390 22.35 -6.30 -29.59
N GLY A 391 21.26 -7.06 -29.66
CA GLY A 391 21.34 -8.51 -29.57
C GLY A 391 22.29 -9.02 -30.66
N GLU A 392 23.42 -9.57 -30.24
CA GLU A 392 24.24 -10.55 -30.96
C GLU A 392 25.35 -10.98 -29.99
N ASP A 393 25.58 -12.30 -29.93
CA ASP A 393 26.71 -12.96 -29.28
C ASP A 393 28.05 -12.54 -29.94
N GLY A 394 28.40 -11.26 -29.81
CA GLY A 394 29.61 -10.65 -30.35
C GLY A 394 30.40 -9.99 -29.22
N ASP A 395 31.29 -10.77 -28.61
CA ASP A 395 32.47 -10.36 -27.82
C ASP A 395 32.40 -8.99 -27.10
N SER A 396 31.31 -8.74 -26.36
CA SER A 396 31.18 -7.56 -25.53
C SER A 396 32.22 -7.66 -24.41
N VAL A 397 33.20 -6.75 -24.41
CA VAL A 397 34.28 -6.70 -23.42
C VAL A 397 33.68 -6.88 -22.02
N ARG A 398 34.09 -7.97 -21.34
CA ARG A 398 33.67 -8.27 -19.97
C ARG A 398 34.04 -7.10 -19.07
N GLN A 399 33.04 -6.32 -18.66
CA GLN A 399 33.25 -5.24 -17.71
C GLN A 399 33.42 -5.87 -16.34
N VAL A 400 34.62 -5.76 -15.78
CA VAL A 400 35.00 -6.27 -14.48
C VAL A 400 35.76 -5.17 -13.74
N PRO A 401 35.77 -5.17 -12.39
CA PRO A 401 36.52 -4.17 -11.65
C PRO A 401 38.02 -4.30 -11.95
N GLU A 402 38.66 -3.15 -12.17
CA GLU A 402 40.12 -3.11 -12.35
C GLU A 402 40.83 -3.53 -11.05
N ASN A 403 41.84 -4.41 -11.18
CA ASN A 403 42.71 -4.86 -10.09
C ASN A 403 42.01 -5.64 -8.95
N ASP A 404 40.87 -6.28 -9.21
CA ASP A 404 40.24 -7.18 -8.24
C ASP A 404 40.77 -8.62 -8.36
N ILE A 405 41.08 -9.26 -7.23
CA ILE A 405 41.68 -10.60 -7.17
C ILE A 405 40.80 -11.68 -7.80
N PHE A 406 39.48 -11.54 -7.74
CA PHE A 406 38.53 -12.51 -8.25
C PHE A 406 38.41 -12.50 -9.77
N THR A 407 38.86 -11.43 -10.42
CA THR A 407 38.90 -11.36 -11.89
C THR A 407 39.78 -12.46 -12.50
N SER A 408 40.82 -12.89 -11.78
CA SER A 408 41.73 -13.95 -12.21
C SER A 408 41.12 -15.35 -12.19
N VAL A 409 40.00 -15.54 -11.49
CA VAL A 409 39.33 -16.83 -11.31
C VAL A 409 38.19 -17.02 -12.31
N LEU A 410 37.79 -15.96 -13.02
CA LEU A 410 36.71 -16.01 -14.00
C LEU A 410 37.10 -16.84 -15.23
N ASP A 411 36.25 -17.78 -15.60
CA ASP A 411 36.38 -18.57 -16.83
C ASP A 411 35.38 -18.14 -17.91
N HIS A 412 35.35 -18.85 -19.04
CA HIS A 412 34.45 -18.54 -20.16
C HIS A 412 32.96 -18.75 -19.84
N ARG A 413 32.63 -19.49 -18.77
CA ARG A 413 31.27 -19.83 -18.35
C ARG A 413 30.70 -18.78 -17.41
N ASN A 414 31.53 -18.10 -16.62
CA ASN A 414 31.09 -17.04 -15.73
C ASN A 414 30.54 -15.83 -16.48
N LYS A 415 29.42 -15.30 -16.00
CA LYS A 415 28.78 -14.09 -16.53
C LYS A 415 28.57 -13.06 -15.40
N PRO A 416 29.66 -12.55 -14.80
CA PRO A 416 29.56 -11.63 -13.67
C PRO A 416 28.96 -10.30 -14.10
N ASN A 417 28.20 -9.69 -13.20
CA ASN A 417 27.71 -8.34 -13.33
C ASN A 417 28.63 -7.37 -12.59
N TRP A 418 28.96 -6.28 -13.25
CA TRP A 418 29.68 -5.17 -12.65
C TRP A 418 29.20 -3.84 -13.21
N ALA A 419 29.05 -2.87 -12.31
CA ALA A 419 29.04 -1.45 -12.64
C ALA A 419 29.77 -0.69 -11.53
N PRO A 420 30.23 0.55 -11.81
CA PRO A 420 30.76 1.42 -10.76
C PRO A 420 29.76 1.63 -9.62
N GLU A 421 30.28 1.80 -8.40
CA GLU A 421 29.45 2.16 -7.24
C GLU A 421 28.72 3.48 -7.49
N GLN A 422 27.40 3.46 -7.31
CA GLN A 422 26.59 4.66 -7.35
C GLN A 422 26.40 5.21 -5.95
N GLN A 423 26.72 6.50 -5.79
CA GLN A 423 26.51 7.18 -4.53
C GLN A 423 25.01 7.24 -4.19
N ARG A 424 24.66 6.74 -3.00
CA ARG A 424 23.28 6.79 -2.51
C ARG A 424 22.99 8.19 -1.96
N LEU A 425 21.88 8.76 -2.40
CA LEU A 425 21.36 10.04 -1.90
C LEU A 425 20.34 9.78 -0.80
N SER A 426 20.26 10.66 0.18
CA SER A 426 19.36 10.54 1.34
C SER A 426 17.89 10.35 0.95
N PRO A 427 17.34 11.00 -0.10
CA PRO A 427 15.98 10.72 -0.56
C PRO A 427 15.73 9.27 -1.00
N THR A 428 16.75 8.52 -1.43
CA THR A 428 16.60 7.18 -2.03
C THR A 428 16.68 6.03 -1.03
N PHE A 429 16.88 6.30 0.27
CA PHE A 429 16.86 5.25 1.29
C PHE A 429 16.31 5.72 2.64
N HIS A 430 15.55 4.87 3.33
CA HIS A 430 15.04 5.10 4.67
C HIS A 430 15.41 3.92 5.56
N SER A 431 16.33 4.12 6.51
CA SER A 431 16.66 3.11 7.50
C SER A 431 15.59 2.98 8.58
N GLU A 432 15.25 1.76 8.96
CA GLU A 432 14.30 1.48 10.05
C GLU A 432 14.75 2.13 11.37
N LEU A 433 16.03 2.01 11.67
CA LEU A 433 16.64 2.57 12.87
C LEU A 433 17.71 3.57 12.48
N THR A 434 17.67 4.73 13.11
CA THR A 434 18.77 5.69 13.12
C THR A 434 19.41 5.72 14.51
N PRO A 435 20.65 6.22 14.63
CA PRO A 435 21.29 6.41 15.95
C PRO A 435 20.44 7.25 16.92
N GLU A 436 19.59 8.16 16.39
CA GLU A 436 18.66 8.99 17.15
C GLU A 436 17.47 8.21 17.74
N CYS A 437 17.20 7.00 17.24
CA CYS A 437 16.00 6.22 17.57
C CYS A 437 16.10 5.49 18.93
N GLY A 438 17.22 5.61 19.65
CA GLY A 438 17.38 5.10 21.03
C GLY A 438 17.13 3.59 21.16
N THR A 439 16.51 3.17 22.28
CA THR A 439 16.14 1.77 22.59
C THR A 439 14.89 1.29 21.83
N ALA A 440 14.68 1.75 20.58
CA ALA A 440 13.52 1.38 19.80
C ALA A 440 13.47 -0.14 19.63
N ARG A 441 12.30 -0.71 19.91
CA ARG A 441 12.13 -2.16 19.93
C ARG A 441 12.15 -2.72 18.51
N THR A 442 12.86 -3.82 18.34
CA THR A 442 12.92 -4.59 17.10
C THR A 442 12.16 -5.90 17.25
N PHE A 443 11.70 -6.43 16.12
CA PHE A 443 10.99 -7.69 16.03
C PHE A 443 11.69 -8.61 15.04
N ILE A 444 11.72 -9.91 15.36
CA ILE A 444 12.21 -10.95 14.46
C ILE A 444 11.13 -11.27 13.41
N LEU A 445 11.53 -11.89 12.31
CA LEU A 445 10.64 -12.14 11.17
C LEU A 445 9.39 -12.92 11.58
N ALA A 446 9.56 -13.95 12.41
CA ALA A 446 8.46 -14.77 12.91
C ALA A 446 7.40 -13.98 13.70
N ARG A 447 7.77 -12.83 14.28
CA ARG A 447 6.88 -11.92 15.02
C ARG A 447 6.38 -10.76 14.16
N THR A 448 6.88 -10.57 12.95
CA THR A 448 6.46 -9.52 12.02
C THR A 448 5.56 -10.11 10.94
N LYS A 449 4.25 -9.95 11.09
CA LYS A 449 3.20 -10.63 10.29
C LYS A 449 2.85 -9.90 9.01
N LEU A 450 3.02 -8.59 8.99
CA LEU A 450 2.94 -7.76 7.82
C LEU A 450 4.09 -6.76 7.86
N LYS A 451 4.65 -6.48 6.69
CA LYS A 451 5.64 -5.43 6.44
C LYS A 451 5.11 -4.62 5.27
N ALA A 452 5.34 -3.31 5.30
CA ALA A 452 5.06 -2.45 4.17
C ALA A 452 5.83 -1.14 4.30
N TYR A 453 6.04 -0.51 3.14
CA TYR A 453 6.52 0.85 3.05
C TYR A 453 5.54 1.68 2.23
N ASN A 454 5.16 2.85 2.73
CA ASN A 454 4.34 3.81 2.00
C ASN A 454 5.21 4.98 1.53
N LEU A 455 5.41 5.08 0.21
CA LEU A 455 6.22 6.13 -0.40
C LEU A 455 5.65 7.53 -0.11
N SER A 456 4.34 7.71 -0.28
CA SER A 456 3.62 8.97 -0.10
C SER A 456 3.80 9.60 1.29
N SER A 457 3.89 8.77 2.32
CA SER A 457 4.05 9.18 3.72
C SER A 457 5.48 9.03 4.24
N ASN A 458 6.42 8.57 3.40
CA ASN A 458 7.80 8.25 3.79
C ASN A 458 7.89 7.43 5.09
N SER A 459 7.05 6.40 5.19
CA SER A 459 6.79 5.67 6.44
C SER A 459 6.73 4.17 6.20
N PHE A 460 7.35 3.39 7.09
CA PHE A 460 7.13 1.95 7.15
C PHE A 460 6.04 1.60 8.15
N LEU A 461 5.34 0.50 7.91
CA LEU A 461 4.35 -0.07 8.82
C LEU A 461 4.59 -1.56 8.97
N ASP A 462 4.69 -2.02 10.22
CA ASP A 462 4.71 -3.44 10.55
C ASP A 462 3.50 -3.81 11.41
N LEU A 463 2.89 -4.96 11.14
CA LEU A 463 2.00 -5.64 12.07
C LEU A 463 2.81 -6.68 12.86
N VAL A 464 2.96 -6.49 14.17
CA VAL A 464 3.87 -7.29 15.00
C VAL A 464 3.17 -7.97 16.17
N GLU A 465 3.63 -9.16 16.53
CA GLU A 465 3.29 -9.85 17.76
C GLU A 465 4.17 -9.36 18.92
N ASP A 466 3.55 -8.67 19.87
CA ASP A 466 4.19 -8.11 21.05
C ASP A 466 3.88 -8.93 22.31
N ASP A 467 4.89 -9.66 22.79
CA ASP A 467 4.87 -10.48 24.01
C ASP A 467 4.90 -9.67 25.32
N ARG A 468 5.30 -8.40 25.27
CA ARG A 468 5.34 -7.49 26.44
C ARG A 468 4.08 -6.63 26.56
N CYS A 469 3.16 -6.74 25.60
CA CYS A 469 1.98 -5.88 25.52
C CYS A 469 0.82 -6.39 26.38
N CYS A 470 0.53 -7.68 26.28
CA CYS A 470 -0.58 -8.32 26.97
C CYS A 470 -0.03 -9.33 27.96
N ASN A 471 -0.23 -9.07 29.26
CA ASN A 471 0.18 -9.98 30.35
C ASN A 471 -0.78 -11.18 30.49
N ASN A 472 -1.26 -11.74 29.38
CA ASN A 472 -2.12 -12.92 29.40
C ASN A 472 -1.37 -14.11 28.76
N PRO A 473 -0.77 -14.99 29.58
CA PRO A 473 -0.03 -16.14 29.07
C PRO A 473 -0.90 -17.09 28.24
N ILE A 474 -2.23 -17.12 28.46
CA ILE A 474 -3.18 -17.98 27.74
C ILE A 474 -3.49 -17.44 26.34
N ALA A 475 -3.63 -16.11 26.20
CA ALA A 475 -3.99 -15.50 24.91
C ALA A 475 -2.79 -15.35 23.95
N GLY A 476 -1.56 -15.36 24.48
CA GLY A 476 -0.33 -15.16 23.72
C GLY A 476 0.00 -13.69 23.43
N PRO A 477 1.01 -13.43 22.59
CA PRO A 477 1.43 -12.08 22.26
C PRO A 477 0.32 -11.31 21.53
N CYS A 478 0.20 -10.03 21.83
CA CYS A 478 -0.82 -9.18 21.21
C CYS A 478 -0.30 -8.54 19.93
N LEU A 479 -1.15 -8.48 18.91
CA LEU A 479 -0.90 -7.75 17.69
C LEU A 479 -0.90 -6.25 17.95
N ARG A 480 0.12 -5.58 17.41
CA ARG A 480 0.29 -4.14 17.42
C ARG A 480 0.82 -3.67 16.08
N ILE A 481 0.49 -2.44 15.75
CA ILE A 481 1.05 -1.69 14.63
C ILE A 481 2.31 -0.98 15.11
N ARG A 482 3.36 -1.04 14.30
CA ARG A 482 4.62 -0.32 14.49
C ARG A 482 4.88 0.54 13.28
N VAL A 483 5.15 1.83 13.48
CA VAL A 483 5.43 2.77 12.39
C VAL A 483 6.69 3.58 12.70
N GLY A 484 7.52 3.76 11.68
CA GLY A 484 8.56 4.78 11.68
C GLY A 484 8.49 5.59 10.39
N SER A 485 8.58 6.90 10.52
CA SER A 485 8.56 7.85 9.40
C SER A 485 9.82 8.72 9.38
N ARG A 486 10.12 9.27 8.22
CA ARG A 486 11.07 10.38 8.06
C ARG A 486 10.40 11.57 7.39
N ARG A 487 10.93 12.77 7.62
CA ARG A 487 10.48 14.01 6.98
C ARG A 487 11.69 14.85 6.63
N LEU A 488 11.56 15.73 5.64
CA LEU A 488 12.58 16.73 5.35
C LEU A 488 12.90 17.51 6.64
N ALA A 489 14.19 17.64 6.91
CA ALA A 489 14.68 18.41 8.03
C ALA A 489 14.65 19.91 7.67
N PRO A 490 14.33 20.80 8.63
CA PRO A 490 14.52 22.24 8.44
C PRO A 490 15.97 22.58 8.07
N LEU A 491 16.19 23.70 7.37
CA LEU A 491 17.51 24.17 6.92
C LEU A 491 18.59 24.20 8.03
N ASP A 492 18.21 24.63 9.24
CA ASP A 492 19.12 24.73 10.39
C ASP A 492 19.05 23.51 11.33
N TRP A 493 18.46 22.40 10.88
CA TRP A 493 18.33 21.21 11.69
C TRP A 493 19.68 20.62 12.05
N ARG A 494 19.96 20.50 13.34
CA ARG A 494 21.08 19.75 13.88
C ARG A 494 20.53 18.54 14.62
N ALA A 495 21.11 17.38 14.35
CA ALA A 495 20.80 16.17 15.11
C ALA A 495 20.96 16.47 16.62
N PRO A 496 19.94 16.21 17.46
CA PRO A 496 20.04 16.40 18.91
C PRO A 496 21.21 15.59 19.45
N GLY A 497 22.11 16.25 20.18
CA GLY A 497 23.42 15.73 20.54
C GLY A 497 23.40 14.41 21.34
N HIS A 498 24.03 13.39 20.76
CA HIS A 498 24.99 12.56 21.49
C HIS A 498 26.30 12.64 20.71
N GLY A 499 27.45 12.71 21.41
CA GLY A 499 28.79 12.87 20.85
C GLY A 499 29.16 11.77 19.86
N TYR A 500 28.64 11.87 18.65
CA TYR A 500 28.90 10.96 17.55
C TYR A 500 30.18 11.42 16.88
N ILE A 501 31.26 10.70 17.15
CA ILE A 501 32.49 10.79 16.38
C ILE A 501 32.19 10.08 15.05
N PRO A 502 32.35 10.73 13.88
CA PRO A 502 32.08 10.15 12.57
C PRO A 502 32.91 8.90 12.22
N SER A 503 33.78 8.43 13.10
CA SER A 503 34.79 7.42 12.85
C SER A 503 34.34 5.97 13.09
N GLN A 504 33.07 5.70 13.43
CA GLN A 504 32.63 4.33 13.80
C GLN A 504 31.39 3.81 13.06
N SER A 505 30.83 4.55 12.09
CA SER A 505 29.89 3.97 11.12
C SER A 505 30.52 4.05 9.73
N PRO A 506 30.28 3.08 8.83
CA PRO A 506 30.66 3.25 7.44
C PRO A 506 30.02 4.56 6.94
N GLY A 507 30.80 5.40 6.24
CA GLY A 507 30.37 6.71 5.73
C GLY A 507 29.19 6.69 4.75
N ASN A 508 28.51 5.54 4.60
CA ASN A 508 27.48 5.25 3.62
C ASN A 508 26.07 5.73 4.05
N TYR A 509 25.89 6.19 5.29
CA TYR A 509 24.60 6.69 5.81
C TYR A 509 24.53 8.21 5.95
N LEU A 510 25.63 8.91 5.75
CA LEU A 510 25.63 10.35 5.57
C LEU A 510 25.68 10.58 4.07
N GLY A 511 24.60 11.14 3.52
CA GLY A 511 24.59 11.57 2.14
C GLY A 511 25.78 12.49 1.82
N PRO A 512 26.11 12.71 0.53
CA PRO A 512 27.16 13.65 0.14
C PRO A 512 27.00 15.01 0.83
N LYS A 513 28.11 15.74 1.00
CA LYS A 513 28.04 17.13 1.50
C LYS A 513 27.11 17.95 0.58
N GLY A 514 26.07 18.55 1.18
CA GLY A 514 25.04 19.30 0.44
C GLY A 514 23.78 18.50 0.09
N ASP A 515 23.71 17.22 0.46
CA ASP A 515 22.51 16.40 0.31
C ASP A 515 21.39 16.82 1.27
N VAL A 516 20.16 16.42 0.91
CA VAL A 516 18.94 16.72 1.65
C VAL A 516 18.93 15.96 2.97
N VAL A 517 18.83 16.69 4.08
CA VAL A 517 18.77 16.10 5.41
C VAL A 517 17.34 15.70 5.75
N TYR A 518 17.18 14.50 6.33
CA TYR A 518 15.91 14.03 6.86
C TYR A 518 15.97 13.95 8.39
N ARG A 519 14.88 14.36 9.04
CA ARG A 519 14.62 14.07 10.44
C ARG A 519 13.79 12.79 10.55
N HIS A 520 14.20 11.90 11.43
CA HIS A 520 13.48 10.65 11.66
C HIS A 520 12.57 10.80 12.88
N SER A 521 11.35 10.32 12.75
CA SER A 521 10.44 10.20 13.89
C SER A 521 10.88 9.04 14.79
N SER A 522 10.62 9.15 16.09
CA SER A 522 10.72 7.99 16.97
C SER A 522 9.71 6.94 16.54
N ILE A 523 10.14 5.67 16.52
CA ILE A 523 9.26 4.56 16.19
C ILE A 523 8.08 4.52 17.17
N LYS A 524 6.87 4.56 16.61
CA LYS A 524 5.60 4.53 17.35
C LYS A 524 5.00 3.14 17.32
N MET A 525 4.30 2.78 18.40
CA MET A 525 3.60 1.51 18.56
C MET A 525 2.16 1.78 18.99
N TRP A 526 1.19 1.23 18.26
CA TRP A 526 -0.23 1.39 18.52
C TRP A 526 -0.98 0.05 18.43
N PRO A 527 -2.00 -0.21 19.26
CA PRO A 527 -2.40 0.59 20.42
C PRO A 527 -1.34 0.55 21.53
N PRO A 528 -1.41 1.41 22.57
CA PRO A 528 -0.62 1.26 23.78
C PRO A 528 -0.81 -0.12 24.44
N PRO A 529 0.05 -0.53 25.40
CA PRO A 529 -0.14 -1.79 26.13
C PRO A 529 -1.52 -1.90 26.77
N ALA A 530 -2.12 -3.10 26.77
CA ALA A 530 -3.50 -3.32 27.23
C ALA A 530 -3.77 -2.85 28.67
N SER A 531 -2.73 -2.84 29.51
CA SER A 531 -2.77 -2.35 30.89
C SER A 531 -2.88 -0.83 31.03
N THR A 532 -2.73 -0.07 29.95
CA THR A 532 -2.66 1.41 30.01
C THR A 532 -4.01 2.03 30.36
N CYS A 533 -5.10 1.59 29.73
CA CYS A 533 -6.45 2.10 29.97
C CYS A 533 -7.52 1.16 29.39
N LYS A 534 -8.78 1.30 29.82
CA LYS A 534 -9.92 0.49 29.33
C LYS A 534 -10.09 0.53 27.81
N CYS A 535 -9.80 1.68 27.21
CA CYS A 535 -9.91 1.84 25.77
C CYS A 535 -8.77 1.12 25.03
N SER A 536 -7.54 1.12 25.57
CA SER A 536 -6.46 0.27 25.05
C SER A 536 -6.84 -1.21 25.16
N GLN A 537 -7.43 -1.64 26.28
CA GLN A 537 -7.93 -3.00 26.44
C GLN A 537 -8.98 -3.38 25.36
N ARG A 538 -9.94 -2.48 25.08
CA ARG A 538 -10.93 -2.65 23.99
C ARG A 538 -10.26 -2.70 22.61
N LEU A 539 -9.28 -1.85 22.36
CA LEU A 539 -8.51 -1.91 21.11
C LEU A 539 -7.82 -3.27 20.97
N HIS A 540 -7.21 -3.79 22.03
CA HIS A 540 -6.61 -5.13 21.99
C HIS A 540 -7.64 -6.23 21.73
N SER A 541 -8.86 -6.16 22.25
CA SER A 541 -9.91 -7.13 21.90
C SER A 541 -10.37 -7.03 20.44
N ILE A 542 -10.33 -5.83 19.84
CA ILE A 542 -10.63 -5.62 18.42
C ILE A 542 -9.51 -6.12 17.52
N LEU A 543 -8.24 -5.86 17.88
CA LEU A 543 -7.07 -6.29 17.10
C LEU A 543 -6.74 -7.78 17.28
N ASN A 544 -7.14 -8.38 18.40
CA ASN A 544 -6.87 -9.77 18.71
C ASN A 544 -8.17 -10.53 18.98
N PRO A 545 -9.12 -10.56 18.02
CA PRO A 545 -10.40 -11.22 18.21
C PRO A 545 -10.20 -12.72 18.44
N PRO A 546 -11.11 -13.36 19.19
CA PRO A 546 -11.12 -14.81 19.33
C PRO A 546 -11.36 -15.45 17.95
N LEU A 547 -10.68 -16.57 17.69
CA LEU A 547 -10.85 -17.31 16.44
C LEU A 547 -12.05 -18.26 16.55
N PRO A 548 -12.82 -18.45 15.45
CA PRO A 548 -13.85 -19.48 15.39
C PRO A 548 -13.23 -20.88 15.56
N ASN A 549 -13.89 -21.76 16.30
CA ASN A 549 -13.56 -23.20 16.44
C ASN A 549 -12.24 -23.56 17.14
N THR A 550 -11.52 -22.62 17.78
CA THR A 550 -10.43 -22.99 18.68
C THR A 550 -11.01 -23.36 20.05
N SER A 551 -10.96 -24.63 20.43
CA SER A 551 -11.19 -25.02 21.82
C SER A 551 -10.24 -24.22 22.73
N VAL A 552 -10.69 -23.84 23.91
CA VAL A 552 -9.89 -23.08 24.91
C VAL A 552 -8.55 -23.79 25.26
N SER A 553 -8.41 -25.06 24.89
CA SER A 553 -7.24 -25.91 25.11
C SER A 553 -6.27 -26.02 23.92
N SER A 554 -6.62 -25.59 22.71
CA SER A 554 -5.73 -25.67 21.54
C SER A 554 -4.96 -24.35 21.39
N SER A 555 -3.70 -24.36 21.84
CA SER A 555 -2.63 -23.38 21.57
C SER A 555 -3.06 -22.18 20.71
N SER A 556 -3.45 -21.08 21.37
CA SER A 556 -3.74 -19.78 20.73
C SER A 556 -2.54 -19.13 20.02
N TYR A 557 -1.40 -19.83 19.95
CA TYR A 557 -0.13 -19.36 19.38
C TYR A 557 0.03 -19.66 17.89
N ASN A 558 -0.72 -20.61 17.33
CA ASN A 558 -0.63 -20.92 15.91
C ASN A 558 -1.78 -20.22 15.18
N ARG A 559 -1.56 -18.96 14.78
CA ARG A 559 -2.50 -18.19 13.96
C ARG A 559 -1.82 -17.83 12.64
N TYR A 560 -2.54 -17.99 11.54
CA TYR A 560 -2.10 -17.55 10.24
C TYR A 560 -2.70 -16.16 9.95
N ILE A 561 -1.85 -15.22 9.52
CA ILE A 561 -2.23 -13.82 9.29
C ILE A 561 -1.88 -13.46 7.85
N VAL A 562 -2.86 -12.92 7.13
CA VAL A 562 -2.66 -12.29 5.83
C VAL A 562 -3.09 -10.84 5.97
N GLY A 563 -2.28 -9.91 5.50
CA GLY A 563 -2.54 -8.48 5.60
C GLY A 563 -2.33 -7.77 4.27
N SER A 564 -2.99 -6.62 4.12
CA SER A 564 -2.75 -5.63 3.08
C SER A 564 -2.83 -4.25 3.72
N VAL A 565 -2.05 -3.31 3.20
CA VAL A 565 -1.99 -1.94 3.71
C VAL A 565 -1.83 -0.99 2.54
N ASP A 566 -2.53 0.14 2.66
CA ASP A 566 -2.34 1.31 1.82
C ASP A 566 -2.32 2.56 2.72
N GLU A 567 -2.32 3.74 2.12
CA GLU A 567 -2.37 5.00 2.87
C GLU A 567 -3.69 5.22 3.64
N TYR A 568 -4.77 4.54 3.28
CA TYR A 568 -6.09 4.69 3.91
C TYR A 568 -6.24 3.84 5.16
N GLY A 569 -5.54 2.70 5.22
CA GLY A 569 -5.78 1.73 6.27
C GLY A 569 -4.93 0.47 6.17
N LEU A 570 -5.00 -0.30 7.25
CA LEU A 570 -4.47 -1.64 7.37
C LEU A 570 -5.66 -2.61 7.48
N VAL A 571 -5.69 -3.63 6.63
CA VAL A 571 -6.64 -4.74 6.76
C VAL A 571 -5.85 -6.03 6.91
N TYR A 572 -6.25 -6.87 7.87
CA TYR A 572 -5.70 -8.21 7.99
C TYR A 572 -6.78 -9.20 8.40
N MET A 573 -6.51 -10.46 8.09
CA MET A 573 -7.39 -11.59 8.39
C MET A 573 -6.63 -12.58 9.26
N LEU A 574 -7.26 -12.96 10.37
CA LEU A 574 -6.78 -13.94 11.32
C LEU A 574 -7.43 -15.29 11.04
N ARG A 575 -6.63 -16.33 10.85
CA ARG A 575 -7.10 -17.71 10.71
C ARG A 575 -6.51 -18.63 11.78
N PRO A 576 -7.24 -19.69 12.16
CA PRO A 576 -6.64 -20.78 12.94
C PRO A 576 -5.45 -21.38 12.18
N GLY A 577 -4.39 -21.71 12.90
CA GLY A 577 -3.18 -22.32 12.34
C GLY A 577 -3.35 -23.81 12.06
N ARG A 578 -2.56 -24.31 11.11
CA ARG A 578 -2.56 -25.66 10.50
C ARG A 578 -3.94 -26.35 10.42
N PRO A 579 -4.57 -26.37 9.23
CA PRO A 579 -5.72 -27.25 9.00
C PRO A 579 -5.30 -28.69 9.32
N SER A 580 -5.94 -29.32 10.30
CA SER A 580 -5.63 -30.71 10.68
C SER A 580 -6.37 -31.72 9.80
N GLY A 581 -7.14 -31.23 8.81
CA GLY A 581 -7.77 -32.03 7.78
C GLY A 581 -8.34 -31.19 6.63
N PRO A 582 -8.86 -31.84 5.57
CA PRO A 582 -9.42 -31.18 4.38
C PRO A 582 -10.66 -30.32 4.65
N SER A 583 -11.30 -30.41 5.83
CA SER A 583 -12.40 -29.50 6.19
C SER A 583 -11.93 -28.13 6.69
N ASP A 584 -10.67 -28.00 7.11
CA ASP A 584 -10.13 -26.78 7.71
C ASP A 584 -9.55 -25.79 6.68
N GLU A 585 -9.35 -26.20 5.42
CA GLU A 585 -8.93 -25.28 4.34
C GLU A 585 -9.99 -24.21 4.03
N ASN A 586 -11.26 -24.50 4.35
CA ASN A 586 -12.39 -23.58 4.23
C ASN A 586 -12.74 -22.87 5.54
N ALA A 587 -11.89 -22.91 6.56
CA ALA A 587 -12.15 -22.22 7.81
C ALA A 587 -12.21 -20.70 7.60
N LEU A 588 -13.32 -20.09 8.00
CA LEU A 588 -13.50 -18.64 7.96
C LEU A 588 -12.47 -17.95 8.86
N GLY A 589 -11.78 -16.95 8.29
CA GLY A 589 -10.93 -16.04 9.06
C GLY A 589 -11.70 -14.82 9.55
N VAL A 590 -11.23 -14.20 10.64
CA VAL A 590 -11.77 -12.94 11.15
C VAL A 590 -11.03 -11.77 10.49
N VAL A 591 -11.76 -10.87 9.81
CA VAL A 591 -11.19 -9.69 9.13
C VAL A 591 -11.23 -8.49 10.06
N VAL A 592 -10.08 -7.90 10.31
CA VAL A 592 -9.89 -6.68 11.11
C VAL A 592 -9.41 -5.56 10.20
N MET A 593 -9.99 -4.38 10.40
CA MET A 593 -9.62 -3.16 9.69
C MET A 593 -9.23 -2.06 10.67
N VAL A 594 -8.14 -1.36 10.35
CA VAL A 594 -7.69 -0.14 11.03
C VAL A 594 -7.62 0.97 10.00
N SER A 595 -8.36 2.08 10.21
CA SER A 595 -8.43 3.20 9.28
C SER A 595 -7.55 4.37 9.72
N PHE A 596 -6.80 4.94 8.77
CA PHE A 596 -6.07 6.21 8.91
C PHE A 596 -6.82 7.38 8.25
N THR A 597 -8.03 7.15 7.74
CA THR A 597 -8.92 8.23 7.29
C THR A 597 -10.02 8.51 8.28
N ARG A 598 -10.44 9.77 8.32
CA ARG A 598 -11.50 10.25 9.19
C ARG A 598 -12.86 10.05 8.51
N ASP A 599 -13.82 9.48 9.24
CA ASP A 599 -15.19 9.37 8.75
C ASP A 599 -15.78 10.76 8.50
N SER A 600 -16.12 11.02 7.23
CA SER A 600 -16.64 12.31 6.79
C SER A 600 -18.03 12.61 7.38
N SER A 601 -18.75 11.62 7.91
CA SER A 601 -20.08 11.77 8.53
C SER A 601 -20.08 12.64 9.79
N LEU A 602 -18.93 12.81 10.45
CA LEU A 602 -18.78 13.60 11.69
C LEU A 602 -18.22 15.02 11.47
N ALA A 603 -17.95 15.40 10.22
CA ALA A 603 -17.26 16.65 9.89
C ALA A 603 -18.17 17.89 9.71
N SER A 604 -19.37 17.92 10.31
CA SER A 604 -20.20 19.14 10.32
C SER A 604 -20.42 19.66 11.75
N PRO A 605 -19.70 20.71 12.19
CA PRO A 605 -19.95 21.39 13.45
C PRO A 605 -20.97 22.54 13.28
N ARG A 606 -22.07 22.32 12.55
CA ARG A 606 -23.15 23.32 12.38
C ARG A 606 -24.53 22.67 12.18
N SER A 607 -25.11 22.15 13.27
CA SER A 607 -26.58 22.07 13.43
C SER A 607 -26.90 21.72 14.88
N MET A 608 -26.68 22.68 15.79
CA MET A 608 -27.31 22.70 17.12
C MET A 608 -27.44 24.16 17.57
N VAL A 609 -28.14 24.97 16.78
CA VAL A 609 -28.82 26.18 17.28
C VAL A 609 -30.04 26.36 16.39
N ASP A 610 -31.17 25.80 16.83
CA ASP A 610 -32.48 26.47 16.82
C ASP A 610 -33.55 25.47 17.27
N GLY A 611 -34.09 25.74 18.45
CA GLY A 611 -35.17 24.99 19.08
C GLY A 611 -35.70 25.82 20.23
N SER A 612 -36.81 26.49 19.98
CA SER A 612 -37.36 27.59 20.75
C SER A 612 -37.75 27.22 22.19
N VAL A 613 -37.64 28.25 23.01
CA VAL A 613 -38.15 28.37 24.38
C VAL A 613 -39.66 28.08 24.40
N THR A 614 -40.09 27.08 25.17
CA THR A 614 -41.33 27.14 25.96
C THR A 614 -41.12 26.43 27.30
N ALA A 615 -41.52 27.12 28.37
CA ALA A 615 -41.34 26.75 29.75
C ALA A 615 -42.35 25.69 30.21
N GLY A 616 -41.95 24.84 31.16
CA GLY A 616 -42.86 23.91 31.84
C GLY A 616 -42.19 22.92 32.80
N SER A 617 -41.84 23.40 34.00
CA SER A 617 -41.85 22.74 35.32
C SER A 617 -41.64 21.21 35.44
N GLY A 618 -40.66 20.81 36.27
CA GLY A 618 -40.74 19.56 37.02
C GLY A 618 -39.41 18.97 37.47
N HIS A 619 -39.02 19.21 38.73
CA HIS A 619 -37.89 18.56 39.39
C HIS A 619 -37.99 17.03 39.36
N HIS A 620 -36.94 16.35 38.87
CA HIS A 620 -36.44 15.11 39.49
C HIS A 620 -34.94 14.98 39.24
N HIS A 621 -34.17 15.00 40.33
CA HIS A 621 -32.77 14.61 40.37
C HIS A 621 -32.68 13.10 40.14
N GLU A 622 -32.37 12.68 38.91
CA GLU A 622 -31.85 11.35 38.64
C GLU A 622 -30.49 11.44 37.94
N ARG A 623 -29.49 10.87 38.60
CA ARG A 623 -28.16 10.60 38.05
C ARG A 623 -28.33 9.75 36.79
N ARG A 624 -28.26 10.37 35.60
CA ARG A 624 -27.96 9.66 34.36
C ARG A 624 -26.52 9.15 34.44
N ALA A 625 -26.37 7.94 34.95
CA ALA A 625 -25.30 7.07 34.49
C ALA A 625 -25.61 6.76 33.03
N GLU A 626 -24.93 7.44 32.10
CA GLU A 626 -24.89 7.05 30.69
C GLU A 626 -24.33 5.62 30.63
N LYS A 627 -25.24 4.65 30.51
CA LYS A 627 -24.93 3.30 30.04
C LYS A 627 -24.52 3.44 28.58
N ASP A 628 -23.24 3.69 28.41
CA ASP A 628 -22.58 3.76 27.12
C ASP A 628 -22.44 2.34 26.56
N GLU A 629 -23.49 1.88 25.88
CA GLU A 629 -23.56 0.59 25.15
C GLU A 629 -22.68 0.65 23.90
N HIS A 630 -21.36 0.71 24.13
CA HIS A 630 -20.36 0.80 23.07
C HIS A 630 -20.15 -0.58 22.42
N ASP A 631 -20.32 -0.66 21.09
CA ASP A 631 -20.03 -1.86 20.30
C ASP A 631 -18.61 -2.40 20.59
N PRO A 632 -18.45 -3.61 21.17
CA PRO A 632 -17.16 -4.14 21.55
C PRO A 632 -16.22 -4.41 20.35
N PHE A 633 -16.76 -4.46 19.14
CA PHE A 633 -16.03 -4.77 17.91
C PHE A 633 -15.66 -3.55 17.08
N TYR A 634 -15.99 -2.34 17.54
CA TYR A 634 -15.71 -1.09 16.86
C TYR A 634 -15.02 -0.10 17.81
N TRP A 635 -14.09 0.70 17.32
CA TRP A 635 -13.51 1.84 18.01
C TRP A 635 -13.32 2.99 17.03
N GLN A 636 -13.59 4.20 17.49
CA GLN A 636 -13.41 5.42 16.72
C GLN A 636 -12.79 6.51 17.59
N TRP A 637 -11.86 7.24 17.01
CA TRP A 637 -11.24 8.39 17.64
C TRP A 637 -12.24 9.54 17.76
N GLN A 638 -12.33 10.12 18.96
CA GLN A 638 -13.19 11.26 19.24
C GLN A 638 -12.35 12.46 19.72
N PRO A 639 -12.51 13.64 19.10
CA PRO A 639 -11.91 14.87 19.60
C PRO A 639 -12.32 15.12 21.06
N ARG A 640 -11.37 15.51 21.92
CA ARG A 640 -11.51 15.80 23.37
C ARG A 640 -11.46 14.59 24.32
N VAL A 641 -11.91 13.41 23.90
CA VAL A 641 -11.80 12.15 24.69
C VAL A 641 -10.45 11.48 24.47
N CYS A 642 -9.83 11.72 23.32
CA CYS A 642 -8.52 11.18 22.95
C CYS A 642 -7.58 12.33 22.63
N LYS A 643 -7.09 13.03 23.65
CA LYS A 643 -6.40 14.34 23.48
C LYS A 643 -5.15 14.25 22.60
N ASN A 644 -4.47 13.11 22.55
CA ASN A 644 -3.23 12.89 21.79
C ASN A 644 -3.34 11.76 20.76
N GLY A 645 -4.54 11.34 20.35
CA GLY A 645 -4.72 10.12 19.53
C GLY A 645 -4.40 8.81 20.29
N VAL A 646 -3.90 8.95 21.52
CA VAL A 646 -3.86 7.93 22.55
C VAL A 646 -5.19 8.00 23.28
N CYS A 647 -5.78 6.83 23.57
CA CYS A 647 -6.98 6.81 24.37
C CYS A 647 -6.62 7.20 25.82
N CYS A 648 -7.21 8.32 26.28
CA CYS A 648 -6.82 9.24 27.37
C CYS A 648 -6.25 10.56 26.82
#